data_AF-A0A6P5ETD9-F1
#
_entry.id   AF-A0A6P5ETD9-F1
#
_cell.length_a   1.000
_cell.length_b   1.000
_cell.length_c   1.000
_cell.angle_alpha   90.00
_cell.angle_beta   90.00
_cell.angle_gamma   90.00
#
_symmetry.space_group_name_H-M   'P 1'
#
loop_
_entity.id
_entity.type
_entity.pdbx_description
1 polymer ?
#
loop_
_entity_poly.entity_id
_entity_poly.type
_entity_poly.pdbx_seq_one_letter_code
_entity_poly.pdbx_strand_id
1 'polypeptide(L)'
;MASKENTSVLAQEERSNGTEEGIEEDAANPLDKQAIKKHELNGSSVNVDMENGNRDVPASSDDTHDQLTLMVMELSLQNEYLKSQVRDVHAELRRSKHVSQTGSENDRGEEASELVNSLHEQIKILNKEIQEHRETQKAAEAALEHLRASYSEADGKVQELSAKLTEAQQKMEQEMKERDDKYVELDTKFGRLHKRAKQRIQELQKEKDDLEARFNEVNAKAEQASSQQALVQQELERARQQASEALRSMDAERHQLRSANNKLRESIDEMRRSLEAKENALEGLQQSIFDKEQMLEQIQASLHSAEEKRQTSITELSAKHQKQLESLEAQLADALAERSKAAETISSLQMLLVEKDSEIAEIEAASTGEAVRLGAALEEMKGELIHLKDHHEKEKQSWEATCQTLRMKLEASESACLQSEIEIARIRSQFELELSAQNQLLHTRDAELMAAKDEISRLESEFSAYKVRAHALLQKKDAELSAAKNSDLVKAQEEALKEAESEVAAALAAREKAIQDLQDALTRYDKEIAARDAALADADQRIKSISTKLDSTTADYLSEKESWQKKLDSVEENWKLKYVALETQQDDRIGNDVQEDLDELKLRFEKLKEEHEAFRDIADRMIEEKEREIAKLKEDNKILHHSLDSRPFVDHGGTENSASLKQDAQLSSIAAAEQQILLLARQQAQREEELAQSQRHILALQEEIEELERENRLHSQQEAMLKAELRNMDRSQKREGIDMTYLKNVILKLLETGEVGALLPVVATLLQFSPEELKKCQQAHLVK
;
A
#
# COMPACT_ATOMS: atom_id res chain seq x y z
N MET A 1 -76.10 -32.60 -8.80
CA MET A 1 -75.47 -33.74 -9.48
C MET A 1 -74.07 -33.26 -9.87
N ALA A 2 -72.94 -33.81 -9.41
CA ALA A 2 -72.48 -35.19 -9.17
C ALA A 2 -71.58 -35.71 -10.32
N SER A 3 -70.62 -36.58 -9.97
CA SER A 3 -69.43 -36.99 -10.77
C SER A 3 -68.34 -35.91 -10.88
N LYS A 4 -67.15 -36.01 -10.28
CA LYS A 4 -66.52 -37.03 -9.40
C LYS A 4 -66.04 -38.35 -10.05
N GLU A 5 -64.81 -38.33 -10.57
CA GLU A 5 -63.85 -39.45 -10.72
C GLU A 5 -62.43 -38.83 -10.81
N ASN A 6 -61.37 -39.13 -10.05
CA ASN A 6 -61.04 -40.09 -8.98
C ASN A 6 -60.15 -41.30 -9.36
N THR A 7 -58.87 -41.06 -9.67
CA THR A 7 -57.71 -41.95 -9.39
C THR A 7 -56.39 -41.17 -9.50
N SER A 8 -55.22 -41.62 -9.03
CA SER A 8 -54.83 -42.34 -7.79
C SER A 8 -53.35 -42.77 -7.92
N VAL A 9 -52.49 -42.36 -6.98
CA VAL A 9 -51.24 -43.05 -6.54
C VAL A 9 -50.25 -43.53 -7.63
N LEU A 10 -49.03 -43.00 -7.57
CA LEU A 10 -47.84 -43.84 -7.40
C LEU A 10 -46.69 -43.03 -6.78
N ALA A 11 -46.15 -43.52 -5.68
CA ALA A 11 -44.89 -43.08 -5.10
C ALA A 11 -43.99 -44.32 -5.04
N GLN A 12 -42.72 -44.19 -5.41
CA GLN A 12 -41.76 -45.27 -5.27
C GLN A 12 -40.36 -44.68 -5.05
N GLU A 13 -39.72 -45.12 -3.97
CA GLU A 13 -38.28 -44.93 -3.74
C GLU A 13 -37.49 -45.89 -4.64
N GLU A 14 -36.29 -45.51 -5.06
CA GLU A 14 -35.20 -46.47 -5.26
C GLU A 14 -33.92 -45.98 -4.57
N ARG A 15 -33.16 -46.94 -4.03
CA ARG A 15 -31.90 -46.71 -3.30
C ARG A 15 -30.73 -47.38 -4.03
N SER A 16 -29.59 -46.71 -4.08
CA SER A 16 -28.25 -47.30 -4.10
C SER A 16 -27.31 -46.26 -3.44
N ASN A 17 -26.61 -46.47 -2.32
CA ASN A 17 -26.14 -47.66 -1.58
C ASN A 17 -24.82 -48.25 -2.14
N GLY A 18 -23.84 -48.49 -1.25
CA GLY A 18 -22.39 -48.47 -1.53
C GLY A 18 -21.77 -47.24 -0.85
N THR A 19 -20.89 -47.27 0.17
CA THR A 19 -20.03 -48.33 0.74
C THR A 19 -19.04 -48.96 -0.26
N GLU A 20 -17.79 -49.27 0.10
CA GLU A 20 -17.17 -49.45 1.43
C GLU A 20 -15.64 -49.16 1.40
N GLU A 21 -15.02 -48.99 2.59
CA GLU A 21 -13.58 -49.18 2.91
C GLU A 21 -12.48 -48.34 2.18
N GLY A 22 -11.29 -48.13 2.74
CA GLY A 22 -10.76 -48.50 4.07
C GLY A 22 -9.21 -48.52 4.11
N ILE A 23 -8.61 -48.70 5.31
CA ILE A 23 -7.16 -48.97 5.58
C ILE A 23 -6.26 -47.73 5.32
N GLU A 24 -5.74 -46.99 6.33
CA GLU A 24 -4.62 -47.31 7.27
C GLU A 24 -3.25 -47.24 6.57
N GLU A 25 -2.10 -46.86 7.16
CA GLU A 25 -1.66 -46.51 8.54
C GLU A 25 -0.36 -45.63 8.39
N ASP A 26 0.36 -45.05 9.37
CA ASP A 26 0.37 -45.09 10.85
C ASP A 26 1.08 -43.81 11.42
N ALA A 27 1.01 -43.61 12.75
CA ALA A 27 2.00 -43.04 13.69
C ALA A 27 2.66 -41.65 13.43
N ALA A 28 2.87 -40.78 14.45
CA ALA A 28 2.65 -40.92 15.89
C ALA A 28 2.24 -39.59 16.56
N ASN A 29 1.35 -39.70 17.56
CA ASN A 29 1.11 -38.72 18.63
C ASN A 29 2.14 -39.02 19.78
N PRO A 30 2.30 -38.25 20.90
CA PRO A 30 1.16 -37.81 21.76
C PRO A 30 1.31 -36.54 22.66
N LEU A 31 0.16 -36.04 23.17
CA LEU A 31 -0.04 -35.44 24.53
C LEU A 31 0.64 -34.08 24.90
N ASP A 32 0.11 -33.19 25.75
CA ASP A 32 -1.23 -33.08 26.37
C ASP A 32 -1.63 -31.63 26.80
N LYS A 33 -2.95 -31.45 27.04
CA LYS A 33 -3.68 -30.50 27.93
C LYS A 33 -3.05 -29.21 28.54
N GLN A 34 -3.79 -28.12 28.29
CA GLN A 34 -4.45 -27.20 29.27
C GLN A 34 -3.76 -25.97 29.93
N ALA A 35 -4.61 -24.92 29.99
CA ALA A 35 -4.86 -23.97 31.08
C ALA A 35 -3.80 -22.94 31.53
N ILE A 36 -4.14 -21.66 31.34
CA ILE A 36 -3.38 -20.50 31.81
C ILE A 36 -3.97 -19.97 33.13
N LYS A 37 -3.24 -20.12 34.27
CA LYS A 37 -3.01 -19.04 35.27
C LYS A 37 -2.16 -19.44 36.50
N LYS A 38 -1.35 -18.44 36.91
CA LYS A 38 -0.99 -18.03 38.29
C LYS A 38 0.27 -18.59 39.02
N HIS A 39 0.94 -17.63 39.66
CA HIS A 39 1.91 -17.65 40.80
C HIS A 39 3.37 -18.17 40.63
N GLU A 40 4.29 -17.20 40.77
CA GLU A 40 5.47 -17.16 41.68
C GLU A 40 6.77 -17.98 41.49
N LEU A 41 7.86 -17.19 41.41
CA LEU A 41 9.14 -17.28 42.15
C LEU A 41 10.22 -18.35 41.83
N ASN A 42 11.47 -17.84 41.89
CA ASN A 42 12.76 -18.49 42.16
C ASN A 42 13.32 -19.61 41.26
N GLY A 43 14.54 -19.36 40.75
CA GLY A 43 15.70 -20.18 41.15
C GLY A 43 16.57 -20.80 40.04
N SER A 44 17.89 -20.60 40.14
CA SER A 44 18.99 -21.26 39.38
C SER A 44 18.98 -21.09 37.84
N SER A 45 20.07 -20.82 37.12
CA SER A 45 21.53 -20.92 37.36
C SER A 45 22.11 -22.35 37.44
N VAL A 46 22.97 -22.66 36.45
CA VAL A 46 24.06 -23.67 36.36
C VAL A 46 24.54 -23.51 34.89
N ASN A 47 25.79 -23.10 34.62
CA ASN A 47 27.06 -23.85 34.72
C ASN A 47 27.12 -25.01 33.70
N VAL A 48 28.26 -25.40 33.14
CA VAL A 48 29.69 -25.08 33.39
C VAL A 48 30.41 -24.88 32.01
N ASP A 49 31.72 -24.67 31.81
CA ASP A 49 32.93 -25.14 32.51
C ASP A 49 34.14 -24.19 32.34
N MET A 50 34.89 -24.04 33.45
CA MET A 50 36.36 -23.97 33.60
C MET A 50 37.23 -22.94 32.79
N GLU A 51 38.42 -22.53 33.27
CA GLU A 51 39.28 -23.13 34.30
C GLU A 51 40.09 -22.11 35.16
N ASN A 52 40.31 -22.46 36.44
CA ASN A 52 41.42 -22.13 37.37
C ASN A 52 41.98 -20.70 37.56
N GLY A 53 42.10 -20.26 38.84
CA GLY A 53 42.78 -19.00 39.19
C GLY A 53 42.85 -18.60 40.69
N ASN A 54 42.94 -19.53 41.63
CA ASN A 54 42.89 -19.21 43.08
C ASN A 54 44.04 -18.29 43.56
N ARG A 55 43.72 -17.29 44.40
CA ARG A 55 44.24 -17.24 45.78
C ARG A 55 43.52 -16.26 46.71
N ASP A 56 43.58 -16.61 47.98
CA ASP A 56 42.90 -16.00 49.13
C ASP A 56 43.48 -14.63 49.50
N VAL A 57 42.61 -13.71 49.95
CA VAL A 57 43.01 -12.51 50.70
C VAL A 57 42.65 -12.74 52.17
N PRO A 58 43.63 -12.97 53.06
CA PRO A 58 43.36 -13.19 54.48
C PRO A 58 43.03 -11.86 55.18
N ALA A 59 42.20 -11.93 56.23
CA ALA A 59 41.98 -10.81 57.13
C ALA A 59 43.10 -10.77 58.19
N SER A 60 43.99 -9.78 58.09
CA SER A 60 45.07 -9.53 59.07
C SER A 60 45.56 -8.06 59.02
N SER A 61 44.75 -7.12 59.52
CA SER A 61 45.13 -5.71 59.68
C SER A 61 45.58 -5.34 61.10
N ASP A 62 45.18 -6.12 62.11
CA ASP A 62 45.54 -5.88 63.51
C ASP A 62 46.96 -6.41 63.81
N ASP A 63 47.28 -7.62 63.35
CA ASP A 63 48.61 -8.26 63.52
C ASP A 63 49.75 -7.34 63.07
N THR A 64 49.58 -6.59 61.99
CA THR A 64 50.61 -5.68 61.45
C THR A 64 50.76 -4.41 62.30
N HIS A 65 49.71 -3.93 62.96
CA HIS A 65 49.80 -2.80 63.89
C HIS A 65 50.46 -3.18 65.22
N ASP A 66 50.06 -4.32 65.79
CA ASP A 66 50.63 -4.84 67.04
C ASP A 66 52.12 -5.20 66.85
N GLN A 67 52.48 -5.78 65.71
CA GLN A 67 53.85 -6.17 65.41
C GLN A 67 54.76 -4.96 65.11
N LEU A 68 54.20 -3.83 64.66
CA LEU A 68 54.91 -2.54 64.68
C LEU A 68 55.03 -1.96 66.08
N THR A 69 53.96 -2.01 66.88
CA THR A 69 53.94 -1.46 68.25
C THR A 69 54.95 -2.18 69.14
N LEU A 70 55.07 -3.50 68.98
CA LEU A 70 56.14 -4.33 69.55
C LEU A 70 57.52 -3.87 69.07
N MET A 71 57.74 -3.71 67.76
CA MET A 71 59.04 -3.31 67.22
C MET A 71 59.45 -1.89 67.63
N VAL A 72 58.51 -0.94 67.73
CA VAL A 72 58.76 0.42 68.25
C VAL A 72 59.06 0.37 69.75
N MET A 73 58.36 -0.46 70.53
CA MET A 73 58.64 -0.63 71.95
C MET A 73 60.02 -1.30 72.17
N GLU A 74 60.38 -2.30 71.37
CA GLU A 74 61.69 -2.95 71.38
C GLU A 74 62.82 -1.99 70.97
N LEU A 75 62.64 -1.22 69.89
CA LEU A 75 63.57 -0.16 69.50
C LEU A 75 63.65 0.95 70.57
N SER A 76 62.58 1.23 71.32
CA SER A 76 62.62 2.18 72.44
C SER A 76 63.40 1.62 73.63
N LEU A 77 63.27 0.33 73.94
CA LEU A 77 64.04 -0.37 74.98
C LEU A 77 65.52 -0.47 74.59
N GLN A 78 65.83 -0.79 73.34
CA GLN A 78 67.21 -0.74 72.81
C GLN A 78 67.78 0.69 72.88
N ASN A 79 66.99 1.71 72.53
CA ASN A 79 67.39 3.10 72.70
C ASN A 79 67.59 3.51 74.16
N GLU A 80 66.77 3.03 75.11
CA GLU A 80 66.97 3.36 76.52
C GLU A 80 68.16 2.59 77.12
N TYR A 81 68.39 1.36 76.70
CA TYR A 81 69.57 0.56 77.04
C TYR A 81 70.86 1.22 76.51
N LEU A 82 70.89 1.65 75.24
CA LEU A 82 72.01 2.41 74.68
C LEU A 82 72.17 3.77 75.38
N LYS A 83 71.07 4.46 75.72
CA LYS A 83 71.12 5.66 76.58
C LYS A 83 71.56 5.35 78.01
N SER A 84 71.42 4.11 78.51
CA SER A 84 72.01 3.69 79.79
C SER A 84 73.50 3.51 79.63
N GLN A 85 73.97 2.69 78.68
CA GLN A 85 75.40 2.52 78.40
C GLN A 85 76.11 3.87 78.17
N VAL A 86 75.51 4.78 77.39
CA VAL A 86 76.08 6.14 77.18
C VAL A 86 76.04 6.99 78.45
N ARG A 87 75.02 6.84 79.32
CA ARG A 87 75.00 7.49 80.65
C ARG A 87 76.06 6.91 81.60
N ASP A 88 76.27 5.60 81.59
CA ASP A 88 77.23 4.88 82.41
C ASP A 88 78.66 5.19 81.97
N VAL A 89 78.95 5.17 80.66
CA VAL A 89 80.22 5.67 80.08
C VAL A 89 80.43 7.16 80.40
N HIS A 90 79.39 8.00 80.38
CA HIS A 90 79.51 9.38 80.86
C HIS A 90 79.72 9.50 82.38
N ALA A 91 79.24 8.55 83.18
CA ALA A 91 79.46 8.50 84.62
C ALA A 91 80.89 8.03 84.95
N GLU A 92 81.42 7.05 84.22
CA GLU A 92 82.82 6.64 84.31
C GLU A 92 83.77 7.75 83.84
N LEU A 93 83.47 8.41 82.71
CA LEU A 93 84.22 9.57 82.24
C LEU A 93 84.18 10.76 83.21
N ARG A 94 83.09 10.91 84.00
CA ARG A 94 83.01 11.88 85.11
C ARG A 94 83.78 11.43 86.36
N ARG A 95 83.79 10.14 86.71
CA ARG A 95 84.65 9.59 87.78
C ARG A 95 86.13 9.75 87.45
N SER A 96 86.51 9.47 86.21
CA SER A 96 87.87 9.68 85.67
C SER A 96 88.31 11.15 85.71
N LYS A 97 87.37 12.10 85.65
CA LYS A 97 87.64 13.54 85.75
C LYS A 97 87.73 14.10 87.19
N HIS A 98 87.71 13.26 88.22
CA HIS A 98 87.72 13.73 89.62
C HIS A 98 88.96 13.32 90.44
N VAL A 99 90.04 12.93 89.76
CA VAL A 99 91.41 12.79 90.28
C VAL A 99 92.36 13.56 89.34
N SER A 100 93.56 13.92 89.82
CA SER A 100 94.64 14.62 89.06
C SER A 100 94.49 16.14 88.87
N GLN A 101 94.50 16.89 89.98
CA GLN A 101 94.90 18.31 90.01
C GLN A 101 95.85 18.64 91.19
N THR A 102 96.97 17.91 91.31
CA THR A 102 98.11 18.30 92.20
C THR A 102 99.45 17.73 91.74
N GLY A 103 100.39 18.59 91.32
CA GLY A 103 101.84 18.39 91.42
C GLY A 103 102.58 17.65 90.27
N SER A 104 103.84 18.08 90.04
CA SER A 104 104.97 17.51 89.27
C SER A 104 104.69 16.72 87.97
N GLU A 105 105.17 17.16 86.79
CA GLU A 105 106.57 17.32 86.31
C GLU A 105 107.21 16.03 85.73
N ASN A 106 107.83 16.22 84.56
CA ASN A 106 108.85 15.40 83.87
C ASN A 106 108.43 14.19 82.99
N ASP A 107 109.12 14.12 81.84
CA ASP A 107 109.42 13.00 80.94
C ASP A 107 108.30 12.10 80.37
N ARG A 108 107.66 12.61 79.30
CA ARG A 108 107.79 12.00 77.94
C ARG A 108 107.26 12.92 76.83
N GLY A 109 108.16 13.46 76.01
CA GLY A 109 107.82 14.49 75.01
C GLY A 109 107.49 13.99 73.60
N GLU A 110 107.98 12.82 73.19
CA GLU A 110 107.96 12.41 71.77
C GLU A 110 106.89 11.34 71.46
N GLU A 111 106.81 10.25 72.24
CA GLU A 111 105.77 9.19 72.07
C GLU A 111 104.34 9.77 72.11
N ALA A 112 104.09 10.76 72.99
CA ALA A 112 102.82 11.45 73.08
C ALA A 112 102.52 12.34 71.85
N SER A 113 103.55 12.88 71.20
CA SER A 113 103.43 13.71 70.00
C SER A 113 103.07 12.86 68.78
N GLU A 114 103.74 11.71 68.59
CA GLU A 114 103.43 10.79 67.49
C GLU A 114 102.02 10.16 67.64
N LEU A 115 101.62 9.82 68.86
CA LEU A 115 100.26 9.34 69.13
C LEU A 115 99.22 10.43 68.85
N VAL A 116 99.47 11.68 69.25
CA VAL A 116 98.57 12.81 68.95
C VAL A 116 98.52 13.11 67.44
N ASN A 117 99.64 13.04 66.73
CA ASN A 117 99.69 13.28 65.28
C ASN A 117 98.98 12.19 64.47
N SER A 118 99.17 10.92 64.83
CA SER A 118 98.44 9.80 64.19
C SER A 118 96.93 9.86 64.46
N LEU A 119 96.50 10.23 65.67
CA LEU A 119 95.10 10.52 65.98
C LEU A 119 94.55 11.71 65.17
N HIS A 120 95.32 12.79 64.98
CA HIS A 120 94.89 13.91 64.14
C HIS A 120 94.72 13.51 62.67
N GLU A 121 95.62 12.68 62.12
CA GLU A 121 95.49 12.22 60.74
C GLU A 121 94.34 11.21 60.57
N GLN A 122 94.08 10.34 61.56
CA GLN A 122 92.88 9.50 61.60
C GLN A 122 91.59 10.35 61.65
N ILE A 123 91.54 11.38 62.51
CA ILE A 123 90.42 12.33 62.59
C ILE A 123 90.25 13.07 61.26
N LYS A 124 91.33 13.40 60.55
CA LYS A 124 91.30 14.06 59.23
C LYS A 124 90.81 13.13 58.12
N ILE A 125 91.17 11.85 58.14
CA ILE A 125 90.62 10.81 57.24
C ILE A 125 89.13 10.62 57.53
N LEU A 126 88.73 10.39 58.78
CA LEU A 126 87.32 10.23 59.18
C LEU A 126 86.46 11.45 58.82
N ASN A 127 86.98 12.68 58.97
CA ASN A 127 86.24 13.87 58.53
C ASN A 127 86.06 13.95 57.00
N LYS A 128 87.02 13.45 56.21
CA LYS A 128 86.89 13.35 54.75
C LYS A 128 85.86 12.28 54.37
N GLU A 129 85.90 11.11 54.99
CA GLU A 129 84.92 10.03 54.79
C GLU A 129 83.50 10.48 55.18
N ILE A 130 83.34 11.18 56.30
CA ILE A 130 82.06 11.78 56.72
C ILE A 130 81.56 12.83 55.72
N GLN A 131 82.46 13.60 55.09
CA GLN A 131 82.08 14.58 54.07
C GLN A 131 81.65 13.90 52.77
N GLU A 132 82.38 12.87 52.33
CA GLU A 132 82.02 12.05 51.15
C GLU A 132 80.71 11.28 51.37
N HIS A 133 80.45 10.81 52.60
CA HIS A 133 79.15 10.25 52.99
C HIS A 133 78.02 11.29 53.00
N ARG A 134 78.26 12.54 53.41
CA ARG A 134 77.25 13.62 53.32
C ARG A 134 76.94 14.03 51.89
N GLU A 135 77.93 14.00 51.00
CA GLU A 135 77.76 14.36 49.59
C GLU A 135 77.04 13.24 48.82
N THR A 136 77.36 11.97 49.09
CA THR A 136 76.59 10.83 48.57
C THR A 136 75.18 10.74 49.16
N GLN A 137 74.99 11.07 50.45
CA GLN A 137 73.65 11.20 51.05
C GLN A 137 72.81 12.25 50.32
N LYS A 138 73.33 13.47 50.13
CA LYS A 138 72.62 14.54 49.40
C LYS A 138 72.29 14.16 47.95
N ALA A 139 73.19 13.45 47.27
CA ALA A 139 72.94 12.95 45.92
C ALA A 139 71.81 11.89 45.90
N ALA A 140 71.75 11.01 46.91
CA ALA A 140 70.67 10.04 47.06
C ALA A 140 69.33 10.70 47.44
N GLU A 141 69.35 11.71 48.31
CA GLU A 141 68.17 12.51 48.67
C GLU A 141 67.60 13.24 47.44
N ALA A 142 68.44 13.93 46.66
CA ALA A 142 68.02 14.58 45.41
C ALA A 142 67.51 13.57 44.36
N ALA A 143 68.12 12.39 44.25
CA ALA A 143 67.64 11.32 43.37
C ALA A 143 66.25 10.79 43.81
N LEU A 144 66.01 10.67 45.11
CA LEU A 144 64.70 10.30 45.66
C LEU A 144 63.64 11.40 45.46
N GLU A 145 64.02 12.67 45.52
CA GLU A 145 63.12 13.79 45.19
C GLU A 145 62.72 13.78 43.71
N HIS A 146 63.68 13.61 42.79
CA HIS A 146 63.37 13.45 41.36
C HIS A 146 62.50 12.21 41.08
N LEU A 147 62.75 11.10 41.77
CA LEU A 147 61.94 9.88 41.65
C LEU A 147 60.50 10.10 42.16
N ARG A 148 60.33 10.77 43.31
CA ARG A 148 59.01 11.16 43.85
C ARG A 148 58.26 12.09 42.90
N ALA A 149 58.94 13.08 42.32
CA ALA A 149 58.34 13.98 41.33
C ALA A 149 57.88 13.22 40.08
N SER A 150 58.71 12.31 39.56
CA SER A 150 58.37 11.44 38.42
C SER A 150 57.17 10.51 38.71
N TYR A 151 57.10 9.93 39.91
CA TYR A 151 55.93 9.15 40.33
C TYR A 151 54.67 10.00 40.48
N SER A 152 54.77 11.22 41.01
CA SER A 152 53.64 12.16 41.09
C SER A 152 53.14 12.59 39.71
N GLU A 153 54.04 12.80 38.75
CA GLU A 153 53.68 13.11 37.36
C GLU A 153 53.05 11.89 36.65
N ALA A 154 53.54 10.68 36.93
CA ALA A 154 52.98 9.44 36.41
C ALA A 154 51.57 9.16 36.97
N ASP A 155 51.37 9.31 38.27
CA ASP A 155 50.05 9.13 38.90
C ASP A 155 49.05 10.19 38.42
N GLY A 156 49.47 11.46 38.29
CA GLY A 156 48.65 12.51 37.68
C GLY A 156 48.19 12.16 36.25
N LYS A 157 49.06 11.55 35.44
CA LYS A 157 48.69 11.04 34.09
C LYS A 157 47.75 9.83 34.15
N VAL A 158 47.90 8.93 35.13
CA VAL A 158 46.97 7.81 35.34
C VAL A 158 45.58 8.30 35.77
N GLN A 159 45.52 9.32 36.64
CA GLN A 159 44.27 9.98 37.02
C GLN A 159 43.63 10.70 35.82
N GLU A 160 44.41 11.41 35.00
CA GLU A 160 43.91 12.07 33.79
C GLU A 160 43.38 11.06 32.74
N LEU A 161 44.10 9.96 32.52
CA LEU A 161 43.70 8.91 31.57
C LEU A 161 42.47 8.12 32.06
N SER A 162 42.35 7.85 33.36
CA SER A 162 41.16 7.18 33.92
C SER A 162 39.93 8.10 33.93
N ALA A 163 40.09 9.41 34.17
CA ALA A 163 39.03 10.40 33.96
C ALA A 163 38.57 10.44 32.49
N LYS A 164 39.51 10.48 31.53
CA LYS A 164 39.18 10.41 30.10
C LYS A 164 38.51 9.10 29.69
N LEU A 165 38.91 7.97 30.28
CA LEU A 165 38.28 6.67 30.05
C LEU A 165 36.82 6.65 30.54
N THR A 166 36.55 7.15 31.76
CA THR A 166 35.18 7.21 32.29
C THR A 166 34.30 8.20 31.53
N GLU A 167 34.84 9.34 31.09
CA GLU A 167 34.12 10.28 30.21
C GLU A 167 33.76 9.63 28.85
N ALA A 168 34.68 8.88 28.26
CA ALA A 168 34.44 8.14 27.02
C ALA A 168 33.41 7.03 27.19
N GLN A 169 33.45 6.29 28.30
CA GLN A 169 32.45 5.27 28.66
C GLN A 169 31.06 5.89 28.82
N GLN A 170 30.93 6.99 29.56
CA GLN A 170 29.65 7.70 29.75
C GLN A 170 29.07 8.22 28.43
N LYS A 171 29.90 8.78 27.54
CA LYS A 171 29.44 9.21 26.20
C LYS A 171 28.95 8.04 25.36
N MET A 172 29.69 6.92 25.34
CA MET A 172 29.28 5.72 24.61
C MET A 172 27.96 5.16 25.15
N GLU A 173 27.79 5.10 26.47
CA GLU A 173 26.57 4.62 27.14
C GLU A 173 25.37 5.55 26.89
N GLN A 174 25.59 6.88 26.89
CA GLN A 174 24.56 7.84 26.47
C GLN A 174 24.18 7.63 25.00
N GLU A 175 25.13 7.54 24.07
CA GLU A 175 24.81 7.35 22.64
C GLU A 175 24.10 6.02 22.38
N MET A 176 24.46 4.95 23.10
CA MET A 176 23.76 3.66 23.03
C MET A 176 22.31 3.81 23.45
N LYS A 177 22.06 4.39 24.63
CA LYS A 177 20.70 4.68 25.11
C LYS A 177 19.91 5.57 24.13
N GLU A 178 20.55 6.58 23.58
CA GLU A 178 19.94 7.45 22.57
C GLU A 178 19.60 6.72 21.27
N ARG A 179 20.35 5.67 20.89
CA ARG A 179 20.01 4.80 19.74
C ARG A 179 18.82 3.91 20.10
N ASP A 180 18.81 3.31 21.28
CA ASP A 180 17.73 2.45 21.75
C ASP A 180 16.40 3.21 21.90
N ASP A 181 16.42 4.41 22.49
CA ASP A 181 15.25 5.31 22.57
C ASP A 181 14.72 5.66 21.15
N LYS A 182 15.60 5.88 20.17
CA LYS A 182 15.23 6.13 18.76
C LYS A 182 14.66 4.88 18.08
N TYR A 183 15.18 3.69 18.36
CA TYR A 183 14.61 2.42 17.86
C TYR A 183 13.21 2.16 18.44
N VAL A 184 13.01 2.35 19.75
CA VAL A 184 11.69 2.25 20.39
C VAL A 184 10.72 3.28 19.80
N GLU A 185 11.16 4.52 19.56
CA GLU A 185 10.30 5.52 18.92
C GLU A 185 9.89 5.11 17.50
N LEU A 186 10.83 4.58 16.70
CA LEU A 186 10.56 4.03 15.36
C LEU A 186 9.59 2.84 15.40
N ASP A 187 9.77 1.88 16.31
CA ASP A 187 8.86 0.74 16.44
C ASP A 187 7.44 1.18 16.83
N THR A 188 7.28 2.18 17.71
CA THR A 188 5.95 2.73 17.98
C THR A 188 5.35 3.47 16.78
N LYS A 189 6.17 4.06 15.89
CA LYS A 189 5.72 4.68 14.63
C LYS A 189 5.30 3.62 13.62
N PHE A 190 6.11 2.59 13.39
CA PHE A 190 5.78 1.46 12.52
C PHE A 190 4.56 0.68 13.03
N GLY A 191 4.46 0.41 14.33
CA GLY A 191 3.29 -0.22 14.93
C GLY A 191 1.99 0.60 14.79
N ARG A 192 2.07 1.94 14.85
CA ARG A 192 0.95 2.84 14.57
C ARG A 192 0.58 2.85 13.08
N LEU A 193 1.58 2.87 12.19
CA LEU A 193 1.37 2.83 10.73
C LEU A 193 0.77 1.50 10.28
N HIS A 194 1.27 0.37 10.79
CA HIS A 194 0.75 -0.97 10.50
C HIS A 194 -0.71 -1.12 10.98
N LYS A 195 -1.05 -0.62 12.18
CA LYS A 195 -2.45 -0.58 12.66
C LYS A 195 -3.35 0.22 11.71
N ARG A 196 -2.93 1.42 11.29
CA ARG A 196 -3.69 2.25 10.33
C ARG A 196 -3.84 1.56 8.96
N ALA A 197 -2.77 0.95 8.45
CA ALA A 197 -2.81 0.20 7.19
C ALA A 197 -3.79 -0.98 7.27
N LYS A 198 -3.76 -1.74 8.37
CA LYS A 198 -4.70 -2.84 8.61
C LYS A 198 -6.15 -2.35 8.71
N GLN A 199 -6.40 -1.22 9.37
CA GLN A 199 -7.72 -0.60 9.41
C GLN A 199 -8.19 -0.19 8.01
N ARG A 200 -7.36 0.51 7.22
CA ARG A 200 -7.75 0.93 5.86
C ARG A 200 -7.96 -0.25 4.91
N ILE A 201 -7.24 -1.35 5.07
CA ILE A 201 -7.50 -2.60 4.32
C ILE A 201 -8.89 -3.17 4.69
N GLN A 202 -9.24 -3.19 5.98
CA GLN A 202 -10.56 -3.67 6.43
C GLN A 202 -11.70 -2.75 5.96
N GLU A 203 -11.49 -1.43 5.95
CA GLU A 203 -12.43 -0.46 5.38
C GLU A 203 -12.62 -0.71 3.87
N LEU A 204 -11.53 -0.81 3.10
CA LEU A 204 -11.58 -1.08 1.66
C LEU A 204 -12.23 -2.42 1.31
N GLN A 205 -12.04 -3.46 2.13
CA GLN A 205 -12.74 -4.73 1.94
C GLN A 205 -14.25 -4.60 2.22
N LYS A 206 -14.66 -3.86 3.25
CA LYS A 206 -16.08 -3.57 3.48
C LYS A 206 -16.68 -2.71 2.36
N GLU A 207 -15.97 -1.68 1.90
CA GLU A 207 -16.37 -0.83 0.77
C GLU A 207 -16.57 -1.67 -0.51
N LYS A 208 -15.66 -2.61 -0.79
CA LYS A 208 -15.79 -3.60 -1.88
C LYS A 208 -17.03 -4.49 -1.71
N ASP A 209 -17.20 -5.10 -0.54
CA ASP A 209 -18.27 -6.08 -0.32
C ASP A 209 -19.67 -5.40 -0.32
N ASP A 210 -19.77 -4.17 0.20
CA ASP A 210 -20.95 -3.31 0.09
C ASP A 210 -21.25 -2.91 -1.39
N LEU A 211 -20.22 -2.74 -2.24
CA LEU A 211 -20.38 -2.48 -3.67
C LEU A 211 -20.77 -3.72 -4.48
N GLU A 212 -20.21 -4.90 -4.16
CA GLU A 212 -20.59 -6.17 -4.79
C GLU A 212 -22.04 -6.54 -4.46
N ALA A 213 -22.50 -6.30 -3.23
CA ALA A 213 -23.90 -6.45 -2.87
C ALA A 213 -24.84 -5.57 -3.74
N ARG A 214 -24.49 -4.29 -3.93
CA ARG A 214 -25.25 -3.36 -4.80
C ARG A 214 -25.21 -3.76 -6.27
N PHE A 215 -24.05 -4.23 -6.76
CA PHE A 215 -23.91 -4.70 -8.14
C PHE A 215 -24.81 -5.92 -8.39
N ASN A 216 -24.84 -6.88 -7.46
CA ASN A 216 -25.72 -8.05 -7.55
C ASN A 216 -27.20 -7.67 -7.51
N GLU A 217 -27.59 -6.68 -6.68
CA GLU A 217 -28.97 -6.15 -6.66
C GLU A 217 -29.36 -5.48 -7.98
N VAL A 218 -28.46 -4.70 -8.59
CA VAL A 218 -28.67 -4.06 -9.90
C VAL A 218 -28.75 -5.12 -11.01
N ASN A 219 -27.90 -6.14 -10.98
CA ASN A 219 -27.94 -7.23 -11.96
C ASN A 219 -29.26 -8.03 -11.86
N ALA A 220 -29.70 -8.38 -10.66
CA ALA A 220 -30.99 -9.06 -10.46
C ALA A 220 -32.18 -8.22 -10.96
N LYS A 221 -32.15 -6.90 -10.78
CA LYS A 221 -33.15 -5.97 -11.34
C LYS A 221 -33.08 -5.88 -12.87
N ALA A 222 -31.89 -5.94 -13.46
CA ALA A 222 -31.71 -5.96 -14.92
C ALA A 222 -32.22 -7.27 -15.53
N GLU A 223 -31.95 -8.42 -14.90
CA GLU A 223 -32.51 -9.72 -15.29
C GLU A 223 -34.03 -9.75 -15.16
N GLN A 224 -34.58 -9.20 -14.08
CA GLN A 224 -36.03 -9.04 -13.91
C GLN A 224 -36.64 -8.17 -15.02
N ALA A 225 -36.07 -6.99 -15.30
CA ALA A 225 -36.54 -6.10 -16.37
C ALA A 225 -36.45 -6.74 -17.76
N SER A 226 -35.37 -7.49 -18.04
CA SER A 226 -35.20 -8.28 -19.27
C SER A 226 -36.30 -9.35 -19.41
N SER A 227 -36.62 -10.07 -18.34
CA SER A 227 -37.71 -11.06 -18.35
C SER A 227 -39.09 -10.42 -18.59
N GLN A 228 -39.33 -9.24 -18.02
CA GLN A 228 -40.57 -8.47 -18.25
C GLN A 228 -40.65 -7.95 -19.69
N GLN A 229 -39.55 -7.43 -20.24
CA GLN A 229 -39.48 -7.01 -21.64
C GLN A 229 -39.75 -8.18 -22.60
N ALA A 230 -39.20 -9.36 -22.33
CA ALA A 230 -39.45 -10.57 -23.13
C ALA A 230 -40.93 -10.98 -23.13
N LEU A 231 -41.60 -10.92 -21.97
CA LEU A 231 -43.04 -11.20 -21.86
C LEU A 231 -43.88 -10.17 -22.64
N VAL A 232 -43.63 -8.87 -22.46
CA VAL A 232 -44.34 -7.80 -23.17
C VAL A 232 -44.11 -7.90 -24.69
N GLN A 233 -42.91 -8.29 -25.12
CA GLN A 233 -42.63 -8.54 -26.55
C GLN A 233 -43.40 -9.76 -27.08
N GLN A 234 -43.51 -10.84 -26.31
CA GLN A 234 -44.31 -12.01 -26.68
C GLN A 234 -45.81 -11.68 -26.79
N GLU A 235 -46.34 -10.84 -25.90
CA GLU A 235 -47.71 -10.35 -25.96
C GLU A 235 -47.96 -9.44 -27.17
N LEU A 236 -47.01 -8.54 -27.47
CA LEU A 236 -47.05 -7.69 -28.67
C LEU A 236 -47.05 -8.52 -29.96
N GLU A 237 -46.23 -9.58 -30.03
CA GLU A 237 -46.18 -10.51 -31.16
C GLU A 237 -47.49 -11.31 -31.28
N ARG A 238 -48.08 -11.75 -30.16
CA ARG A 238 -49.40 -12.41 -30.14
C ARG A 238 -50.51 -11.49 -30.65
N ALA A 239 -50.54 -10.23 -30.19
CA ALA A 239 -51.52 -9.24 -30.63
C ALA A 239 -51.37 -8.92 -32.13
N ARG A 240 -50.13 -8.83 -32.64
CA ARG A 240 -49.84 -8.68 -34.08
C ARG A 240 -50.33 -9.88 -34.89
N GLN A 241 -50.15 -11.11 -34.39
CA GLN A 241 -50.67 -12.31 -35.05
C GLN A 241 -52.20 -12.28 -35.12
N GLN A 242 -52.89 -12.03 -34.00
CA GLN A 242 -54.36 -11.91 -33.95
C GLN A 242 -54.90 -10.81 -34.90
N ALA A 243 -54.27 -9.63 -34.93
CA ALA A 243 -54.63 -8.57 -35.86
C ALA A 243 -54.45 -8.99 -37.34
N SER A 244 -53.38 -9.73 -37.65
CA SER A 244 -53.16 -10.27 -39.01
C SER A 244 -54.18 -11.34 -39.41
N GLU A 245 -54.79 -12.03 -38.45
CA GLU A 245 -55.83 -13.06 -38.67
C GLU A 245 -57.19 -12.40 -38.87
N ALA A 246 -57.53 -11.40 -38.05
CA ALA A 246 -58.73 -10.57 -38.23
C ALA A 246 -58.73 -9.88 -39.60
N LEU A 247 -57.61 -9.31 -40.04
CA LEU A 247 -57.45 -8.73 -41.39
C LEU A 247 -57.67 -9.78 -42.49
N ARG A 248 -57.11 -10.99 -42.34
CA ARG A 248 -57.33 -12.09 -43.28
C ARG A 248 -58.79 -12.55 -43.34
N SER A 249 -59.52 -12.57 -42.23
CA SER A 249 -60.97 -12.84 -42.21
C SER A 249 -61.74 -11.75 -42.94
N MET A 250 -61.51 -10.48 -42.58
CA MET A 250 -62.16 -9.33 -43.22
C MET A 250 -61.93 -9.29 -44.74
N ASP A 251 -60.73 -9.61 -45.21
CA ASP A 251 -60.45 -9.65 -46.64
C ASP A 251 -61.08 -10.88 -47.32
N ALA A 252 -61.20 -12.02 -46.65
CA ALA A 252 -61.99 -13.15 -47.17
C ALA A 252 -63.48 -12.80 -47.28
N GLU A 253 -64.07 -12.17 -46.25
CA GLU A 253 -65.45 -11.66 -46.25
C GLU A 253 -65.67 -10.62 -47.38
N ARG A 254 -64.74 -9.68 -47.56
CA ARG A 254 -64.76 -8.72 -48.68
C ARG A 254 -64.75 -9.41 -50.05
N HIS A 255 -64.00 -10.50 -50.21
CA HIS A 255 -64.01 -11.28 -51.45
C HIS A 255 -65.32 -12.05 -51.65
N GLN A 256 -65.91 -12.61 -50.59
CA GLN A 256 -67.24 -13.23 -50.63
C GLN A 256 -68.33 -12.21 -51.01
N LEU A 257 -68.34 -11.03 -50.37
CA LEU A 257 -69.29 -9.94 -50.65
C LEU A 257 -69.16 -9.38 -52.07
N ARG A 258 -67.93 -9.32 -52.62
CA ARG A 258 -67.68 -8.99 -54.04
C ARG A 258 -68.23 -10.07 -54.97
N SER A 259 -67.99 -11.35 -54.67
CA SER A 259 -68.53 -12.48 -55.45
C SER A 259 -70.07 -12.51 -55.44
N ALA A 260 -70.69 -12.25 -54.28
CA ALA A 260 -72.14 -12.14 -54.16
C ALA A 260 -72.70 -10.94 -54.94
N ASN A 261 -72.06 -9.76 -54.88
CA ASN A 261 -72.46 -8.59 -55.67
C ASN A 261 -72.38 -8.85 -57.18
N ASN A 262 -71.34 -9.52 -57.66
CA ASN A 262 -71.22 -9.86 -59.08
C ASN A 262 -72.35 -10.80 -59.53
N LYS A 263 -72.65 -11.86 -58.77
CA LYS A 263 -73.79 -12.76 -59.05
C LYS A 263 -75.14 -12.06 -59.02
N LEU A 264 -75.32 -11.09 -58.12
CA LEU A 264 -76.53 -10.27 -58.07
C LEU A 264 -76.65 -9.34 -59.29
N ARG A 265 -75.54 -8.76 -59.78
CA ARG A 265 -75.51 -7.99 -61.04
C ARG A 265 -75.82 -8.88 -62.24
N GLU A 266 -75.15 -10.02 -62.37
CA GLU A 266 -75.41 -11.03 -63.41
C GLU A 266 -76.90 -11.42 -63.45
N SER A 267 -77.51 -11.66 -62.29
CA SER A 267 -78.95 -11.95 -62.15
C SER A 267 -79.84 -10.76 -62.53
N ILE A 268 -79.49 -9.53 -62.15
CA ILE A 268 -80.21 -8.31 -62.56
C ILE A 268 -80.12 -8.12 -64.09
N ASP A 269 -78.97 -8.36 -64.69
CA ASP A 269 -78.76 -8.24 -66.13
C ASP A 269 -79.46 -9.37 -66.92
N GLU A 270 -79.60 -10.55 -66.33
CA GLU A 270 -80.44 -11.65 -66.84
C GLU A 270 -81.93 -11.28 -66.80
N MET A 271 -82.40 -10.73 -65.67
CA MET A 271 -83.78 -10.23 -65.54
C MET A 271 -84.07 -9.07 -66.49
N ARG A 272 -83.11 -8.15 -66.71
CA ARG A 272 -83.22 -7.06 -67.70
C ARG A 272 -83.39 -7.60 -69.11
N ARG A 273 -82.51 -8.50 -69.55
CA ARG A 273 -82.62 -9.17 -70.87
C ARG A 273 -83.92 -9.96 -71.01
N SER A 274 -84.42 -10.58 -69.93
CA SER A 274 -85.71 -11.27 -69.90
C SER A 274 -86.92 -10.33 -69.97
N LEU A 275 -86.82 -9.13 -69.39
CA LEU A 275 -87.84 -8.08 -69.49
C LEU A 275 -87.87 -7.49 -70.90
N GLU A 276 -86.71 -7.07 -71.41
CA GLU A 276 -86.52 -6.51 -72.76
C GLU A 276 -87.05 -7.48 -73.84
N ALA A 277 -86.78 -8.78 -73.72
CA ALA A 277 -87.34 -9.80 -74.61
C ALA A 277 -88.87 -9.91 -74.55
N LYS A 278 -89.51 -9.62 -73.39
CA LYS A 278 -90.97 -9.57 -73.25
C LYS A 278 -91.55 -8.27 -73.77
N GLU A 279 -90.85 -7.15 -73.61
CA GLU A 279 -91.25 -5.84 -74.14
C GLU A 279 -91.26 -5.89 -75.68
N ASN A 280 -90.20 -6.38 -76.31
CA ASN A 280 -90.15 -6.65 -77.76
C ASN A 280 -91.29 -7.60 -78.22
N ALA A 281 -91.64 -8.61 -77.43
CA ALA A 281 -92.75 -9.51 -77.74
C ALA A 281 -94.14 -8.85 -77.60
N LEU A 282 -94.29 -7.93 -76.63
CA LEU A 282 -95.51 -7.12 -76.46
C LEU A 282 -95.67 -6.10 -77.58
N GLU A 283 -94.60 -5.44 -78.02
CA GLU A 283 -94.61 -4.55 -79.20
C GLU A 283 -95.02 -5.32 -80.46
N GLY A 284 -94.47 -6.52 -80.69
CA GLY A 284 -94.88 -7.40 -81.79
C GLY A 284 -96.35 -7.83 -81.71
N LEU A 285 -96.89 -8.05 -80.51
CA LEU A 285 -98.32 -8.32 -80.31
C LEU A 285 -99.19 -7.07 -80.54
N GLN A 286 -98.75 -5.88 -80.12
CA GLN A 286 -99.43 -4.61 -80.38
C GLN A 286 -99.52 -4.31 -81.87
N GLN A 287 -98.42 -4.47 -82.62
CA GLN A 287 -98.43 -4.36 -84.08
C GLN A 287 -99.41 -5.37 -84.70
N SER A 288 -99.38 -6.64 -84.25
CA SER A 288 -100.33 -7.67 -84.72
C SER A 288 -101.79 -7.40 -84.34
N ILE A 289 -102.07 -6.57 -83.34
CA ILE A 289 -103.43 -6.10 -83.02
C ILE A 289 -103.81 -4.97 -83.98
N PHE A 290 -102.96 -3.97 -84.14
CA PHE A 290 -103.15 -2.85 -85.08
C PHE A 290 -103.40 -3.33 -86.52
N ASP A 291 -102.61 -4.29 -87.00
CA ASP A 291 -102.78 -4.92 -88.33
C ASP A 291 -104.17 -5.58 -88.47
N LYS A 292 -104.70 -6.19 -87.39
CA LYS A 292 -106.04 -6.81 -87.37
C LYS A 292 -107.14 -5.77 -87.28
N GLU A 293 -106.94 -4.68 -86.53
CA GLU A 293 -107.89 -3.56 -86.45
C GLU A 293 -108.05 -2.90 -87.82
N GLN A 294 -106.95 -2.62 -88.53
CA GLN A 294 -107.00 -2.11 -89.91
C GLN A 294 -107.70 -3.09 -90.88
N MET A 295 -107.50 -4.40 -90.73
CA MET A 295 -108.23 -5.42 -91.52
C MET A 295 -109.72 -5.44 -91.18
N LEU A 296 -110.11 -5.21 -89.92
CA LEU A 296 -111.51 -5.10 -89.51
C LEU A 296 -112.16 -3.82 -90.05
N GLU A 297 -111.47 -2.68 -90.07
CA GLU A 297 -111.94 -1.44 -90.70
C GLU A 297 -112.20 -1.64 -92.20
N GLN A 298 -111.30 -2.31 -92.92
CA GLN A 298 -111.49 -2.65 -94.34
C GLN A 298 -112.72 -3.54 -94.56
N ILE A 299 -112.94 -4.54 -93.69
CA ILE A 299 -114.13 -5.39 -93.74
C ILE A 299 -115.39 -4.57 -93.46
N GLN A 300 -115.40 -3.71 -92.44
CA GLN A 300 -116.53 -2.85 -92.09
C GLN A 300 -116.87 -1.87 -93.24
N ALA A 301 -115.88 -1.25 -93.87
CA ALA A 301 -116.09 -0.37 -95.02
C ALA A 301 -116.67 -1.14 -96.23
N SER A 302 -116.20 -2.36 -96.48
CA SER A 302 -116.76 -3.22 -97.54
C SER A 302 -118.21 -3.63 -97.27
N LEU A 303 -118.54 -3.93 -96.01
CA LEU A 303 -119.89 -4.27 -95.55
C LEU A 303 -120.83 -3.06 -95.65
N HIS A 304 -120.38 -1.87 -95.24
CA HIS A 304 -121.17 -0.65 -95.36
C HIS A 304 -121.48 -0.34 -96.82
N SER A 305 -120.50 -0.44 -97.71
CA SER A 305 -120.73 -0.24 -99.15
C SER A 305 -121.62 -1.32 -99.78
N ALA A 306 -121.72 -2.53 -99.20
CA ALA A 306 -122.69 -3.53 -99.62
C ALA A 306 -124.11 -3.19 -99.12
N GLU A 307 -124.22 -2.68 -97.89
CA GLU A 307 -125.49 -2.26 -97.28
C GLU A 307 -126.07 -1.00 -97.94
N GLU A 308 -125.24 -0.01 -98.34
CA GLU A 308 -125.66 1.12 -99.17
C GLU A 308 -126.27 0.67 -100.51
N LYS A 309 -125.65 -0.32 -101.17
CA LYS A 309 -126.16 -0.92 -102.42
C LYS A 309 -127.47 -1.68 -102.20
N ARG A 310 -127.63 -2.33 -101.04
CA ARG A 310 -128.88 -2.96 -100.62
C ARG A 310 -129.98 -1.90 -100.39
N GLN A 311 -129.66 -0.84 -99.67
CA GLN A 311 -130.59 0.23 -99.32
C GLN A 311 -131.04 1.05 -100.54
N THR A 312 -130.15 1.36 -101.48
CA THR A 312 -130.52 1.99 -102.77
C THR A 312 -131.39 1.08 -103.63
N SER A 313 -131.13 -0.24 -103.64
CA SER A 313 -132.01 -1.21 -104.30
C SER A 313 -133.41 -1.25 -103.66
N ILE A 314 -133.49 -1.08 -102.33
CA ILE A 314 -134.76 -1.02 -101.57
C ILE A 314 -135.51 0.28 -101.87
N THR A 315 -134.84 1.44 -101.91
CA THR A 315 -135.52 2.72 -102.20
C THR A 315 -135.96 2.83 -103.67
N GLU A 316 -135.23 2.22 -104.60
CA GLU A 316 -135.71 2.05 -105.98
C GLU A 316 -136.98 1.19 -106.06
N LEU A 317 -137.08 0.11 -105.27
CA LEU A 317 -138.27 -0.74 -105.23
C LEU A 317 -139.46 -0.03 -104.56
N SER A 318 -139.25 0.68 -103.44
CA SER A 318 -140.32 1.43 -102.80
C SER A 318 -140.82 2.59 -103.65
N ALA A 319 -139.94 3.29 -104.37
CA ALA A 319 -140.34 4.33 -105.34
C ALA A 319 -141.12 3.76 -106.53
N LYS A 320 -140.88 2.51 -106.94
CA LYS A 320 -141.68 1.80 -107.96
C LYS A 320 -143.08 1.45 -107.43
N HIS A 321 -143.21 0.98 -106.18
CA HIS A 321 -144.51 0.74 -105.55
C HIS A 321 -145.31 2.03 -105.28
N GLN A 322 -144.66 3.11 -104.81
CA GLN A 322 -145.33 4.37 -104.49
C GLN A 322 -146.09 4.95 -105.71
N LYS A 323 -145.46 4.92 -106.89
CA LYS A 323 -146.10 5.33 -108.16
C LYS A 323 -147.28 4.45 -108.59
N GLN A 324 -147.35 3.20 -108.10
CA GLN A 324 -148.50 2.33 -108.33
C GLN A 324 -149.65 2.67 -107.37
N LEU A 325 -149.36 3.06 -106.13
CA LEU A 325 -150.36 3.51 -105.15
C LEU A 325 -151.03 4.83 -105.60
N GLU A 326 -150.24 5.83 -106.00
CA GLU A 326 -150.74 7.13 -106.48
C GLU A 326 -151.72 6.98 -107.68
N SER A 327 -151.49 5.98 -108.54
CA SER A 327 -152.37 5.65 -109.67
C SER A 327 -153.71 5.01 -109.26
N LEU A 328 -153.81 4.45 -108.05
CA LEU A 328 -155.01 3.81 -107.50
C LEU A 328 -155.77 4.76 -106.58
N GLU A 329 -155.07 5.60 -105.80
CA GLU A 329 -155.69 6.61 -104.94
C GLU A 329 -156.51 7.63 -105.75
N ALA A 330 -156.04 8.01 -106.94
CA ALA A 330 -156.78 8.85 -107.89
C ALA A 330 -158.13 8.24 -108.32
N GLN A 331 -158.33 6.93 -108.21
CA GLN A 331 -159.58 6.24 -108.57
C GLN A 331 -160.54 6.08 -107.36
N LEU A 332 -160.05 6.33 -106.14
CA LEU A 332 -160.84 6.22 -104.90
C LEU A 332 -161.48 7.55 -104.47
N ALA A 333 -160.99 8.69 -104.96
CA ALA A 333 -161.49 10.01 -104.59
C ALA A 333 -162.99 10.20 -104.92
N ASP A 334 -163.43 9.80 -106.12
CA ASP A 334 -164.82 9.93 -106.55
C ASP A 334 -165.80 9.05 -105.74
N ALA A 335 -165.32 7.97 -105.12
CA ALA A 335 -166.14 7.03 -104.36
C ALA A 335 -166.42 7.46 -102.91
N LEU A 336 -165.65 8.41 -102.36
CA LEU A 336 -165.72 8.73 -100.93
C LEU A 336 -166.88 9.67 -100.53
N ALA A 337 -167.59 10.26 -101.50
CA ALA A 337 -168.73 11.14 -101.25
C ALA A 337 -169.91 10.45 -100.52
N GLU A 338 -170.09 9.13 -100.69
CA GLU A 338 -171.20 8.39 -100.06
C GLU A 338 -170.91 7.92 -98.62
N ARG A 339 -169.66 8.03 -98.12
CA ARG A 339 -169.25 7.42 -96.84
C ARG A 339 -169.64 8.23 -95.59
N SER A 340 -170.52 9.21 -95.71
CA SER A 340 -170.98 10.12 -94.65
C SER A 340 -171.95 9.52 -93.61
N LYS A 341 -172.12 8.18 -93.58
CA LYS A 341 -173.17 7.47 -92.79
C LYS A 341 -172.69 6.54 -91.68
N ALA A 342 -171.38 6.43 -91.42
CA ALA A 342 -170.83 5.45 -90.47
C ALA A 342 -170.32 6.11 -89.17
N ALA A 343 -171.22 6.48 -88.25
CA ALA A 343 -170.91 7.34 -87.11
C ALA A 343 -171.33 6.81 -85.70
N GLU A 344 -171.69 5.53 -85.56
CA GLU A 344 -172.44 5.03 -84.38
C GLU A 344 -171.70 4.09 -83.41
N THR A 345 -170.41 3.79 -83.60
CA THR A 345 -169.69 2.77 -82.78
C THR A 345 -168.79 3.31 -81.65
N ILE A 346 -169.02 4.55 -81.19
CA ILE A 346 -168.37 5.11 -79.98
C ILE A 346 -169.12 4.65 -78.71
N SER A 347 -169.11 3.34 -78.44
CA SER A 347 -169.93 2.72 -77.37
C SER A 347 -169.25 1.58 -76.59
N SER A 348 -167.98 1.25 -76.89
CA SER A 348 -167.36 -0.03 -76.47
C SER A 348 -166.25 0.03 -75.41
N LEU A 349 -165.83 1.21 -74.91
CA LEU A 349 -164.56 1.36 -74.16
C LEU A 349 -164.70 1.83 -72.69
N GLN A 350 -165.88 1.68 -72.07
CA GLN A 350 -166.07 2.02 -70.64
C GLN A 350 -165.62 0.90 -69.65
N MET A 351 -165.08 -0.23 -70.13
CA MET A 351 -164.63 -1.34 -69.28
C MET A 351 -163.23 -1.18 -68.68
N LEU A 352 -162.40 -0.25 -69.20
CA LEU A 352 -160.96 -0.16 -68.91
C LEU A 352 -160.59 0.49 -67.56
N LEU A 353 -161.58 0.81 -66.73
CA LEU A 353 -161.39 1.57 -65.47
C LEU A 353 -161.32 0.68 -64.22
N VAL A 354 -161.75 -0.59 -64.30
CA VAL A 354 -161.74 -1.55 -63.17
C VAL A 354 -160.36 -2.23 -63.00
N GLU A 355 -159.53 -2.19 -64.03
CA GLU A 355 -158.26 -2.94 -64.12
C GLU A 355 -157.05 -2.23 -63.47
N LYS A 356 -157.23 -1.01 -62.94
CA LYS A 356 -156.14 -0.20 -62.35
C LYS A 356 -156.07 -0.23 -60.82
N ASP A 357 -157.16 -0.59 -60.14
CA ASP A 357 -157.19 -0.63 -58.66
C ASP A 357 -156.47 -1.88 -58.08
N SER A 358 -156.18 -2.90 -58.89
CA SER A 358 -155.51 -4.14 -58.46
C SER A 358 -153.99 -4.04 -58.40
N GLU A 359 -153.35 -3.24 -59.26
CA GLU A 359 -151.87 -3.14 -59.34
C GLU A 359 -151.24 -2.48 -58.11
N ILE A 360 -152.00 -1.66 -57.39
CA ILE A 360 -151.51 -0.91 -56.23
C ILE A 360 -151.16 -1.84 -55.05
N ALA A 361 -151.87 -2.97 -54.90
CA ALA A 361 -151.71 -3.88 -53.77
C ALA A 361 -150.41 -4.71 -53.79
N GLU A 362 -149.81 -4.96 -54.96
CA GLU A 362 -148.56 -5.73 -55.05
C GLU A 362 -147.32 -4.90 -54.72
N ILE A 363 -147.37 -3.57 -54.93
CA ILE A 363 -146.24 -2.66 -54.74
C ILE A 363 -145.86 -2.52 -53.26
N GLU A 364 -146.84 -2.48 -52.36
CA GLU A 364 -146.58 -2.32 -50.92
C GLU A 364 -145.81 -3.51 -50.33
N ALA A 365 -146.09 -4.74 -50.79
CA ALA A 365 -145.44 -5.96 -50.32
C ALA A 365 -143.96 -6.08 -50.75
N ALA A 366 -143.58 -5.50 -51.89
CA ALA A 366 -142.19 -5.50 -52.34
C ALA A 366 -141.28 -4.63 -51.45
N SER A 367 -141.80 -3.48 -51.00
CA SER A 367 -141.04 -2.45 -50.27
C SER A 367 -140.44 -2.95 -48.93
N THR A 368 -141.16 -3.79 -48.20
CA THR A 368 -140.75 -4.26 -46.87
C THR A 368 -139.61 -5.28 -46.94
N GLY A 369 -139.54 -6.09 -48.00
CA GLY A 369 -138.46 -7.05 -48.22
C GLY A 369 -137.12 -6.43 -48.63
N GLU A 370 -137.11 -5.17 -49.05
CA GLU A 370 -135.87 -4.42 -49.39
C GLU A 370 -135.29 -3.72 -48.15
N ALA A 371 -136.13 -3.10 -47.32
CA ALA A 371 -135.72 -2.47 -46.07
C ALA A 371 -134.96 -3.43 -45.13
N VAL A 372 -135.38 -4.69 -45.02
CA VAL A 372 -134.71 -5.72 -44.21
C VAL A 372 -133.31 -6.07 -44.76
N ARG A 373 -133.15 -6.14 -46.08
CA ARG A 373 -131.85 -6.42 -46.72
C ARG A 373 -130.86 -5.27 -46.55
N LEU A 374 -131.32 -4.02 -46.66
CA LEU A 374 -130.52 -2.83 -46.37
C LEU A 374 -130.10 -2.77 -44.89
N GLY A 375 -131.00 -3.14 -43.96
CA GLY A 375 -130.68 -3.23 -42.54
C GLY A 375 -129.60 -4.27 -42.22
N ALA A 376 -129.64 -5.44 -42.86
CA ALA A 376 -128.60 -6.47 -42.71
C ALA A 376 -127.24 -6.00 -43.21
N ALA A 377 -127.17 -5.44 -44.43
CA ALA A 377 -125.93 -4.90 -44.99
C ALA A 377 -125.34 -3.75 -44.17
N LEU A 378 -126.19 -2.92 -43.52
CA LEU A 378 -125.73 -1.83 -42.67
C LEU A 378 -125.07 -2.33 -41.38
N GLU A 379 -125.60 -3.39 -40.75
CA GLU A 379 -124.97 -4.02 -39.58
C GLU A 379 -123.70 -4.81 -39.95
N GLU A 380 -123.64 -5.39 -41.15
CA GLU A 380 -122.42 -6.04 -41.70
C GLU A 380 -121.28 -5.03 -41.89
N MET A 381 -121.52 -3.95 -42.64
CA MET A 381 -120.56 -2.84 -42.83
C MET A 381 -120.11 -2.19 -41.51
N LYS A 382 -121.00 -2.14 -40.51
CA LYS A 382 -120.72 -1.65 -39.16
C LYS A 382 -119.84 -2.62 -38.36
N GLY A 383 -120.00 -3.93 -38.57
CA GLY A 383 -119.10 -4.96 -38.06
C GLY A 383 -117.69 -4.84 -38.65
N GLU A 384 -117.57 -4.66 -39.97
CA GLU A 384 -116.28 -4.43 -40.64
C GLU A 384 -115.59 -3.15 -40.14
N LEU A 385 -116.34 -2.06 -39.98
CA LEU A 385 -115.82 -0.79 -39.46
C LEU A 385 -115.24 -0.92 -38.04
N ILE A 386 -115.89 -1.72 -37.18
CA ILE A 386 -115.39 -2.03 -35.83
C ILE A 386 -114.12 -2.88 -35.93
N HIS A 387 -114.11 -3.93 -36.76
CA HIS A 387 -112.94 -4.79 -36.94
C HIS A 387 -111.72 -4.02 -37.48
N LEU A 388 -111.92 -3.14 -38.45
CA LEU A 388 -110.86 -2.29 -39.01
C LEU A 388 -110.31 -1.29 -37.97
N LYS A 389 -111.19 -0.69 -37.14
CA LYS A 389 -110.78 0.18 -36.03
C LYS A 389 -109.93 -0.58 -35.00
N ASP A 390 -110.36 -1.77 -34.62
CA ASP A 390 -109.63 -2.64 -33.69
C ASP A 390 -108.32 -3.16 -34.27
N HIS A 391 -108.20 -3.24 -35.60
CA HIS A 391 -106.93 -3.56 -36.28
C HIS A 391 -105.96 -2.38 -36.21
N HIS A 392 -106.38 -1.18 -36.62
CA HIS A 392 -105.55 0.04 -36.57
C HIS A 392 -105.08 0.38 -35.14
N GLU A 393 -105.89 0.15 -34.11
CA GLU A 393 -105.48 0.40 -32.72
C GLU A 393 -104.43 -0.62 -32.24
N LYS A 394 -104.50 -1.90 -32.69
CA LYS A 394 -103.45 -2.91 -32.43
C LYS A 394 -102.17 -2.58 -33.19
N GLU A 395 -102.26 -2.13 -34.43
CA GLU A 395 -101.09 -1.66 -35.20
C GLU A 395 -100.44 -0.47 -34.51
N LYS A 396 -101.21 0.55 -34.13
CA LYS A 396 -100.75 1.71 -33.35
C LYS A 396 -100.03 1.29 -32.07
N GLN A 397 -100.58 0.35 -31.31
CA GLN A 397 -99.93 -0.17 -30.10
C GLN A 397 -98.62 -0.92 -30.40
N SER A 398 -98.52 -1.62 -31.53
CA SER A 398 -97.27 -2.27 -31.96
C SER A 398 -96.21 -1.27 -32.44
N TRP A 399 -96.61 -0.19 -33.12
CA TRP A 399 -95.74 0.92 -33.48
C TRP A 399 -95.26 1.70 -32.25
N GLU A 400 -96.14 1.90 -31.26
CA GLU A 400 -95.80 2.58 -30.02
C GLU A 400 -94.84 1.74 -29.16
N ALA A 401 -95.06 0.43 -29.04
CA ALA A 401 -94.17 -0.49 -28.35
C ALA A 401 -92.80 -0.64 -29.03
N THR A 402 -92.74 -0.67 -30.37
CA THR A 402 -91.48 -0.69 -31.11
C THR A 402 -90.73 0.64 -31.00
N CYS A 403 -91.42 1.78 -31.04
CA CYS A 403 -90.82 3.10 -30.78
C CYS A 403 -90.27 3.22 -29.34
N GLN A 404 -90.97 2.72 -28.33
CA GLN A 404 -90.47 2.65 -26.94
C GLN A 404 -89.22 1.74 -26.85
N THR A 405 -89.25 0.58 -27.51
CA THR A 405 -88.10 -0.35 -27.57
C THR A 405 -86.88 0.28 -28.26
N LEU A 406 -87.08 1.05 -29.32
CA LEU A 406 -86.00 1.77 -30.01
C LEU A 406 -85.45 2.91 -29.15
N ARG A 407 -86.31 3.66 -28.43
CA ARG A 407 -85.88 4.69 -27.48
C ARG A 407 -85.03 4.12 -26.35
N MET A 408 -85.47 3.03 -25.71
CA MET A 408 -84.69 2.35 -24.66
C MET A 408 -83.34 1.85 -25.17
N LYS A 409 -83.26 1.36 -26.42
CA LYS A 409 -81.99 0.95 -27.04
C LYS A 409 -81.07 2.14 -27.32
N LEU A 410 -81.62 3.27 -27.76
CA LEU A 410 -80.87 4.51 -27.96
C LEU A 410 -80.30 5.02 -26.63
N GLU A 411 -81.14 5.22 -25.62
CA GLU A 411 -80.76 5.67 -24.27
C GLU A 411 -79.69 4.76 -23.64
N ALA A 412 -79.79 3.45 -23.83
CA ALA A 412 -78.78 2.49 -23.37
C ALA A 412 -77.44 2.62 -24.14
N SER A 413 -77.48 2.86 -25.46
CA SER A 413 -76.28 3.06 -26.28
C SER A 413 -75.58 4.40 -25.99
N GLU A 414 -76.34 5.47 -25.77
CA GLU A 414 -75.85 6.78 -25.34
C GLU A 414 -75.21 6.69 -23.95
N SER A 415 -75.85 6.00 -23.01
CA SER A 415 -75.31 5.73 -21.67
C SER A 415 -73.99 4.94 -21.71
N ALA A 416 -73.90 3.93 -22.58
CA ALA A 416 -72.66 3.17 -22.77
C ALA A 416 -71.54 4.01 -23.42
N CYS A 417 -71.88 4.89 -24.37
CA CYS A 417 -70.93 5.83 -24.98
C CYS A 417 -70.35 6.77 -23.92
N LEU A 418 -71.21 7.42 -23.13
CA LEU A 418 -70.81 8.32 -22.04
C LEU A 418 -69.94 7.62 -20.99
N GLN A 419 -70.25 6.37 -20.63
CA GLN A 419 -69.39 5.58 -19.72
C GLN A 419 -68.00 5.34 -20.31
N SER A 420 -67.92 4.99 -21.60
CA SER A 420 -66.63 4.79 -22.28
C SER A 420 -65.82 6.10 -22.42
N GLU A 421 -66.47 7.24 -22.66
CA GLU A 421 -65.82 8.56 -22.70
C GLU A 421 -65.26 8.95 -21.34
N ILE A 422 -66.01 8.71 -20.25
CA ILE A 422 -65.57 8.94 -18.88
C ILE A 422 -64.37 8.06 -18.53
N GLU A 423 -64.38 6.78 -18.91
CA GLU A 423 -63.25 5.87 -18.66
C GLU A 423 -62.00 6.24 -19.47
N ILE A 424 -62.16 6.60 -20.75
CA ILE A 424 -61.06 7.14 -21.59
C ILE A 424 -60.49 8.43 -20.99
N ALA A 425 -61.33 9.34 -20.51
CA ALA A 425 -60.90 10.56 -19.84
C ALA A 425 -60.15 10.26 -18.52
N ARG A 426 -60.61 9.28 -17.73
CA ARG A 426 -59.95 8.83 -16.50
C ARG A 426 -58.56 8.24 -16.77
N ILE A 427 -58.46 7.36 -17.78
CA ILE A 427 -57.20 6.73 -18.20
C ILE A 427 -56.22 7.78 -18.74
N ARG A 428 -56.70 8.72 -19.57
CA ARG A 428 -55.89 9.84 -20.06
C ARG A 428 -55.35 10.69 -18.89
N SER A 429 -56.20 11.06 -17.94
CA SER A 429 -55.79 11.84 -16.77
C SER A 429 -54.77 11.11 -15.90
N GLN A 430 -54.87 9.78 -15.78
CA GLN A 430 -53.88 8.96 -15.10
C GLN A 430 -52.52 8.97 -15.84
N PHE A 431 -52.50 8.74 -17.15
CA PHE A 431 -51.25 8.80 -17.93
C PHE A 431 -50.62 10.20 -17.95
N GLU A 432 -51.43 11.26 -17.92
CA GLU A 432 -50.96 12.65 -17.85
C GLU A 432 -50.29 12.96 -16.49
N LEU A 433 -50.80 12.39 -15.40
CA LEU A 433 -50.13 12.41 -14.08
C LEU A 433 -48.84 11.58 -14.07
N GLU A 434 -48.86 10.35 -14.58
CA GLU A 434 -47.70 9.47 -14.64
C GLU A 434 -46.56 10.07 -15.48
N LEU A 435 -46.89 10.68 -16.64
CA LEU A 435 -45.95 11.40 -17.48
C LEU A 435 -45.41 12.67 -16.79
N SER A 436 -46.22 13.38 -16.02
CA SER A 436 -45.74 14.52 -15.22
C SER A 436 -44.74 14.08 -14.13
N ALA A 437 -44.96 12.92 -13.50
CA ALA A 437 -44.06 12.35 -12.51
C ALA A 437 -42.75 11.84 -13.14
N GLN A 438 -42.81 11.22 -14.32
CA GLN A 438 -41.60 10.82 -15.06
C GLN A 438 -40.77 12.04 -15.50
N ASN A 439 -41.40 13.12 -15.98
CA ASN A 439 -40.69 14.36 -16.32
C ASN A 439 -40.03 15.01 -15.09
N GLN A 440 -40.69 15.00 -13.92
CA GLN A 440 -40.07 15.48 -12.67
C GLN A 440 -38.87 14.61 -12.26
N LEU A 441 -38.97 13.29 -12.41
CA LEU A 441 -37.86 12.36 -12.13
C LEU A 441 -36.70 12.53 -13.11
N LEU A 442 -37.00 12.81 -14.39
CA LEU A 442 -35.99 13.09 -15.41
C LEU A 442 -35.25 14.40 -15.08
N HIS A 443 -35.96 15.47 -14.71
CA HIS A 443 -35.34 16.73 -14.31
C HIS A 443 -34.50 16.62 -13.02
N THR A 444 -34.86 15.77 -12.05
CA THR A 444 -33.98 15.54 -10.88
C THR A 444 -32.74 14.73 -11.24
N ARG A 445 -32.86 13.72 -12.12
CA ARG A 445 -31.70 13.00 -12.67
C ARG A 445 -30.77 13.92 -13.47
N ASP A 446 -31.30 14.83 -14.29
CA ASP A 446 -30.50 15.81 -15.03
C ASP A 446 -29.75 16.77 -14.07
N ALA A 447 -30.42 17.24 -13.01
CA ALA A 447 -29.80 18.11 -12.01
C ALA A 447 -28.68 17.39 -11.21
N GLU A 448 -28.92 16.14 -10.81
CA GLU A 448 -27.90 15.29 -10.16
C GLU A 448 -26.71 15.02 -11.10
N LEU A 449 -26.98 14.77 -12.39
CA LEU A 449 -25.97 14.52 -13.42
C LEU A 449 -25.12 15.77 -13.71
N MET A 450 -25.71 16.97 -13.69
CA MET A 450 -24.97 18.23 -13.78
C MET A 450 -24.10 18.46 -12.54
N ALA A 451 -24.65 18.31 -11.33
CA ALA A 451 -23.86 18.45 -10.10
C ALA A 451 -22.68 17.46 -10.03
N ALA A 452 -22.87 16.23 -10.54
CA ALA A 452 -21.79 15.25 -10.65
C ALA A 452 -20.71 15.64 -11.67
N LYS A 453 -21.06 16.27 -12.80
CA LYS A 453 -20.09 16.81 -13.77
C LYS A 453 -19.29 17.99 -13.20
N ASP A 454 -19.96 18.86 -12.46
CA ASP A 454 -19.34 20.02 -11.84
C ASP A 454 -18.30 19.56 -10.79
N GLU A 455 -18.64 18.56 -9.96
CA GLU A 455 -17.69 17.95 -9.02
C GLU A 455 -16.54 17.21 -9.70
N ILE A 456 -16.79 16.49 -10.81
CA ILE A 456 -15.70 15.89 -11.62
C ILE A 456 -14.75 16.98 -12.14
N SER A 457 -15.29 18.07 -12.67
CA SER A 457 -14.49 19.19 -13.18
C SER A 457 -13.68 19.88 -12.06
N ARG A 458 -14.26 19.99 -10.86
CA ARG A 458 -13.59 20.48 -9.65
C ARG A 458 -12.40 19.57 -9.27
N LEU A 459 -12.62 18.26 -9.22
CA LEU A 459 -11.58 17.26 -8.91
C LEU A 459 -10.48 17.19 -9.98
N GLU A 460 -10.81 17.35 -11.27
CA GLU A 460 -9.83 17.42 -12.37
C GLU A 460 -8.95 18.68 -12.27
N SER A 461 -9.52 19.80 -11.83
CA SER A 461 -8.78 21.03 -11.52
C SER A 461 -7.85 20.83 -10.30
N GLU A 462 -8.36 20.29 -9.19
CA GLU A 462 -7.57 19.97 -8.00
C GLU A 462 -6.41 19.01 -8.31
N PHE A 463 -6.66 17.95 -9.09
CA PHE A 463 -5.63 17.00 -9.50
C PHE A 463 -4.57 17.65 -10.41
N SER A 464 -4.98 18.56 -11.30
CA SER A 464 -4.08 19.34 -12.15
C SER A 464 -3.20 20.29 -11.33
N ALA A 465 -3.79 21.00 -10.36
CA ALA A 465 -3.08 21.88 -9.43
C ALA A 465 -2.11 21.08 -8.52
N TYR A 466 -2.53 19.91 -8.03
CA TYR A 466 -1.68 18.99 -7.28
C TYR A 466 -0.50 18.49 -8.13
N LYS A 467 -0.73 18.11 -9.39
CA LYS A 467 0.31 17.67 -10.32
C LYS A 467 1.34 18.78 -10.59
N VAL A 468 0.90 20.03 -10.77
CA VAL A 468 1.80 21.20 -10.90
C VAL A 468 2.60 21.40 -9.61
N ARG A 469 1.96 21.36 -8.43
CA ARG A 469 2.62 21.48 -7.12
C ARG A 469 3.65 20.37 -6.88
N ALA A 470 3.35 19.14 -7.29
CA ALA A 470 4.26 18.00 -7.22
C ALA A 470 5.47 18.15 -8.15
N HIS A 471 5.28 18.56 -9.41
CA HIS A 471 6.38 18.85 -10.33
C HIS A 471 7.26 20.01 -9.83
N ALA A 472 6.67 21.08 -9.28
CA ALA A 472 7.42 22.20 -8.71
C ALA A 472 8.25 21.78 -7.48
N LEU A 473 7.71 20.92 -6.61
CA LEU A 473 8.44 20.34 -5.48
C LEU A 473 9.58 19.42 -5.93
N LEU A 474 9.34 18.58 -6.95
CA LEU A 474 10.37 17.71 -7.54
C LEU A 474 11.51 18.56 -8.14
N GLN A 475 11.18 19.52 -9.01
CA GLN A 475 12.16 20.42 -9.62
C GLN A 475 12.95 21.22 -8.57
N LYS A 476 12.30 21.66 -7.49
CA LYS A 476 12.99 22.29 -6.35
C LYS A 476 13.96 21.32 -5.67
N LYS A 477 13.58 20.06 -5.48
CA LYS A 477 14.45 19.03 -4.88
C LYS A 477 15.61 18.64 -5.80
N ASP A 478 15.39 18.54 -7.10
CA ASP A 478 16.46 18.32 -8.09
C ASP A 478 17.43 19.51 -8.13
N ALA A 479 16.92 20.74 -8.01
CA ALA A 479 17.76 21.94 -7.87
C ALA A 479 18.53 21.99 -6.55
N GLU A 480 17.90 21.65 -5.41
CA GLU A 480 18.56 21.54 -4.10
C GLU A 480 19.64 20.44 -4.11
N LEU A 481 19.39 19.27 -4.69
CA LEU A 481 20.37 18.20 -4.87
C LEU A 481 21.50 18.59 -5.82
N SER A 482 21.19 19.31 -6.89
CA SER A 482 22.21 19.83 -7.83
C SER A 482 23.07 20.90 -7.19
N ALA A 483 22.50 21.77 -6.35
CA ALA A 483 23.25 22.76 -5.56
C ALA A 483 24.10 22.09 -4.47
N ALA A 484 23.58 21.06 -3.79
CA ALA A 484 24.34 20.29 -2.80
C ALA A 484 25.54 19.55 -3.42
N LYS A 485 25.35 18.91 -4.59
CA LYS A 485 26.44 18.27 -5.35
C LYS A 485 27.44 19.27 -5.92
N ASN A 486 26.99 20.46 -6.30
CA ASN A 486 27.87 21.54 -6.75
C ASN A 486 28.43 22.39 -5.61
N SER A 487 28.11 22.08 -4.34
CA SER A 487 28.61 22.81 -3.18
C SER A 487 30.13 22.74 -3.15
N ASP A 488 30.78 23.90 -3.12
CA ASP A 488 32.24 23.98 -3.18
C ASP A 488 32.90 23.37 -1.93
N LEU A 489 32.14 23.21 -0.83
CA LEU A 489 32.57 22.41 0.33
C LEU A 489 32.71 20.91 0.01
N VAL A 490 31.82 20.34 -0.80
CA VAL A 490 31.89 18.92 -1.19
C VAL A 490 33.06 18.71 -2.15
N LYS A 491 33.25 19.63 -3.12
CA LYS A 491 34.42 19.62 -4.01
C LYS A 491 35.73 19.74 -3.25
N ALA A 492 35.83 20.69 -2.32
CA ALA A 492 37.00 20.85 -1.47
C ALA A 492 37.28 19.63 -0.59
N GLN A 493 36.24 18.92 -0.12
CA GLN A 493 36.41 17.65 0.60
C GLN A 493 36.86 16.51 -0.32
N GLU A 494 36.32 16.41 -1.55
CA GLU A 494 36.79 15.45 -2.55
C GLU A 494 38.24 15.72 -3.00
N GLU A 495 38.62 16.99 -3.13
CA GLU A 495 39.98 17.41 -3.52
C GLU A 495 40.97 17.15 -2.39
N ALA A 496 40.64 17.51 -1.15
CA ALA A 496 41.46 17.19 0.03
C ALA A 496 41.60 15.67 0.27
N LEU A 497 40.56 14.88 -0.02
CA LEU A 497 40.65 13.41 0.01
C LEU A 497 41.61 12.88 -1.06
N LYS A 498 41.53 13.36 -2.31
CA LYS A 498 42.44 12.97 -3.40
C LYS A 498 43.89 13.39 -3.11
N GLU A 499 44.09 14.55 -2.48
CA GLU A 499 45.41 15.01 -2.02
C GLU A 499 45.96 14.08 -0.94
N ALA A 500 45.20 13.79 0.12
CA ALA A 500 45.59 12.86 1.17
C ALA A 500 45.82 11.42 0.68
N GLU A 501 45.01 10.91 -0.27
CA GLU A 501 45.24 9.63 -0.94
C GLU A 501 46.59 9.62 -1.70
N SER A 502 46.93 10.73 -2.36
CA SER A 502 48.21 10.87 -3.07
C SER A 502 49.41 10.97 -2.13
N GLU A 503 49.28 11.65 -0.98
CA GLU A 503 50.30 11.69 0.07
C GLU A 503 50.53 10.32 0.71
N VAL A 504 49.46 9.57 1.01
CA VAL A 504 49.54 8.20 1.53
C VAL A 504 50.21 7.27 0.51
N ALA A 505 49.87 7.38 -0.78
CA ALA A 505 50.52 6.61 -1.84
C ALA A 505 52.03 6.93 -1.95
N ALA A 506 52.41 8.21 -1.87
CA ALA A 506 53.80 8.63 -1.87
C ALA A 506 54.57 8.15 -0.63
N ALA A 507 53.94 8.20 0.56
CA ALA A 507 54.52 7.71 1.80
C ALA A 507 54.72 6.19 1.81
N LEU A 508 53.78 5.42 1.22
CA LEU A 508 53.91 3.98 1.03
C LEU A 508 55.07 3.64 0.08
N ALA A 509 55.16 4.31 -1.07
CA ALA A 509 56.27 4.13 -2.01
C ALA A 509 57.65 4.49 -1.39
N ALA A 510 57.71 5.54 -0.56
CA ALA A 510 58.91 5.89 0.19
C ALA A 510 59.29 4.82 1.23
N ARG A 511 58.30 4.25 1.93
CA ARG A 511 58.49 3.14 2.88
C ARG A 511 58.96 1.87 2.19
N GLU A 512 58.37 1.49 1.06
CA GLU A 512 58.79 0.33 0.26
C GLU A 512 60.23 0.47 -0.22
N LYS A 513 60.61 1.66 -0.73
CA LYS A 513 62.00 1.95 -1.08
C LYS A 513 62.93 1.81 0.13
N ALA A 514 62.58 2.37 1.29
CA ALA A 514 63.41 2.25 2.49
C ALA A 514 63.56 0.79 2.97
N ILE A 515 62.53 -0.05 2.79
CA ILE A 515 62.60 -1.49 3.05
C ILE A 515 63.57 -2.17 2.06
N GLN A 516 63.52 -1.83 0.77
CA GLN A 516 64.45 -2.36 -0.23
C GLN A 516 65.90 -1.92 0.07
N ASP A 517 66.13 -0.64 0.36
CA ASP A 517 67.47 -0.11 0.69
C ASP A 517 68.06 -0.81 1.95
N LEU A 518 67.22 -1.19 2.92
CA LEU A 518 67.62 -1.98 4.10
C LEU A 518 67.90 -3.46 3.77
N GLN A 519 67.11 -4.09 2.90
CA GLN A 519 67.38 -5.46 2.43
C GLN A 519 68.68 -5.52 1.63
N ASP A 520 68.90 -4.54 0.75
CA ASP A 520 70.15 -4.35 0.02
C ASP A 520 71.36 -4.19 0.95
N ALA A 521 71.20 -3.47 2.07
CA ALA A 521 72.24 -3.34 3.09
C ALA A 521 72.52 -4.66 3.83
N LEU A 522 71.48 -5.39 4.24
CA LEU A 522 71.61 -6.71 4.89
C LEU A 522 72.37 -7.69 3.98
N THR A 523 71.96 -7.84 2.71
CA THR A 523 72.66 -8.75 1.80
C THR A 523 74.09 -8.32 1.42
N ARG A 524 74.52 -7.11 1.79
CA ARG A 524 75.94 -6.69 1.71
C ARG A 524 76.70 -7.14 2.96
N TYR A 525 76.11 -6.96 4.15
CA TYR A 525 76.70 -7.46 5.40
C TYR A 525 76.80 -8.99 5.42
N ASP A 526 75.79 -9.72 4.95
CA ASP A 526 75.84 -11.19 4.85
C ASP A 526 77.02 -11.66 3.97
N LYS A 527 77.27 -10.97 2.85
CA LYS A 527 78.41 -11.24 1.96
C LYS A 527 79.74 -10.90 2.62
N GLU A 528 79.80 -9.84 3.42
CA GLU A 528 81.00 -9.47 4.17
C GLU A 528 81.29 -10.47 5.30
N ILE A 529 80.27 -10.92 6.03
CA ILE A 529 80.38 -11.96 7.06
C ILE A 529 80.88 -13.26 6.42
N ALA A 530 80.25 -13.73 5.35
CA ALA A 530 80.70 -14.94 4.64
C ALA A 530 82.16 -14.83 4.11
N ALA A 531 82.60 -13.64 3.70
CA ALA A 531 83.98 -13.40 3.30
C ALA A 531 84.95 -13.40 4.51
N ARG A 532 84.54 -12.86 5.66
CA ARG A 532 85.31 -12.92 6.91
C ARG A 532 85.42 -14.37 7.43
N ASP A 533 84.34 -15.14 7.39
CA ASP A 533 84.31 -16.55 7.81
C ASP A 533 85.21 -17.42 6.91
N ALA A 534 85.19 -17.18 5.59
CA ALA A 534 86.10 -17.84 4.66
C ALA A 534 87.59 -17.50 4.92
N ALA A 535 87.89 -16.25 5.28
CA ALA A 535 89.24 -15.82 5.66
C ALA A 535 89.69 -16.42 7.01
N LEU A 536 88.78 -16.54 7.98
CA LEU A 536 89.01 -17.23 9.24
C LEU A 536 89.29 -18.73 9.01
N ALA A 537 88.54 -19.39 8.13
CA ALA A 537 88.76 -20.81 7.81
C ALA A 537 90.15 -21.08 7.18
N ASP A 538 90.63 -20.21 6.28
CA ASP A 538 92.00 -20.30 5.75
C ASP A 538 93.06 -20.00 6.83
N ALA A 539 92.83 -19.02 7.71
CA ALA A 539 93.71 -18.78 8.85
C ALA A 539 93.80 -20.01 9.79
N ASP A 540 92.67 -20.64 10.08
CA ASP A 540 92.56 -21.87 10.87
C ASP A 540 93.30 -23.05 10.20
N GLN A 541 93.19 -23.19 8.87
CA GLN A 541 93.90 -24.20 8.10
C GLN A 541 95.43 -23.96 8.11
N ARG A 542 95.86 -22.70 8.03
CA ARG A 542 97.28 -22.32 8.19
C ARG A 542 97.79 -22.63 9.59
N ILE A 543 97.03 -22.31 10.65
CA ILE A 543 97.36 -22.63 12.04
C ILE A 543 97.49 -24.15 12.22
N LYS A 544 96.54 -24.93 11.71
CA LYS A 544 96.61 -26.41 11.72
C LYS A 544 97.84 -26.95 10.98
N SER A 545 98.20 -26.36 9.83
CA SER A 545 99.44 -26.72 9.11
C SER A 545 100.73 -26.25 9.80
N ILE A 546 100.68 -25.27 10.71
CA ILE A 546 101.82 -24.86 11.53
C ILE A 546 101.94 -25.79 12.74
N SER A 547 100.82 -26.16 13.39
CA SER A 547 100.79 -27.15 14.46
C SER A 547 101.41 -28.46 14.00
N THR A 548 100.95 -29.06 12.90
CA THR A 548 101.48 -30.37 12.46
C THR A 548 102.96 -30.35 12.10
N LYS A 549 103.52 -29.19 11.71
CA LYS A 549 104.97 -28.99 11.53
C LYS A 549 105.71 -28.82 12.86
N LEU A 550 105.12 -28.13 13.83
CA LEU A 550 105.66 -28.04 15.18
C LEU A 550 105.65 -29.41 15.86
N ASP A 551 104.56 -30.16 15.73
CA ASP A 551 104.41 -31.53 16.22
C ASP A 551 105.45 -32.46 15.58
N SER A 552 105.67 -32.38 14.25
CA SER A 552 106.71 -33.19 13.59
C SER A 552 108.12 -32.80 14.03
N THR A 553 108.46 -31.51 14.08
CA THR A 553 109.78 -31.06 14.56
C THR A 553 110.02 -31.37 16.03
N THR A 554 108.96 -31.44 16.84
CA THR A 554 109.03 -31.88 18.25
C THR A 554 109.28 -33.38 18.33
N ALA A 555 108.62 -34.19 17.50
CA ALA A 555 108.88 -35.62 17.39
C ALA A 555 110.31 -35.92 16.88
N ASP A 556 110.77 -35.19 15.86
CA ASP A 556 112.14 -35.27 15.35
C ASP A 556 113.16 -34.96 16.47
N TYR A 557 112.99 -33.84 17.18
CA TYR A 557 113.83 -33.45 18.31
C TYR A 557 113.82 -34.47 19.46
N LEU A 558 112.65 -35.04 19.80
CA LEU A 558 112.56 -36.10 20.81
C LEU A 558 113.30 -37.37 20.36
N SER A 559 113.19 -37.76 19.08
CA SER A 559 113.92 -38.90 18.53
C SER A 559 115.44 -38.66 18.49
N GLU A 560 115.86 -37.44 18.20
CA GLU A 560 117.27 -37.05 18.22
C GLU A 560 117.81 -37.08 19.66
N LYS A 561 117.07 -36.51 20.61
CA LYS A 561 117.36 -36.56 22.05
C LYS A 561 117.49 -38.00 22.55
N GLU A 562 116.58 -38.90 22.17
CA GLU A 562 116.71 -40.33 22.46
C GLU A 562 117.97 -40.94 21.85
N SER A 563 118.34 -40.55 20.63
CA SER A 563 119.59 -41.00 19.99
C SER A 563 120.83 -40.50 20.75
N TRP A 564 120.78 -39.29 21.31
CA TRP A 564 121.86 -38.72 22.12
C TRP A 564 121.94 -39.37 23.50
N GLN A 565 120.81 -39.67 24.13
CA GLN A 565 120.77 -40.41 25.39
C GLN A 565 121.38 -41.81 25.21
N LYS A 566 120.95 -42.58 24.19
CA LYS A 566 121.49 -43.92 23.91
C LYS A 566 123.01 -43.91 23.62
N LYS A 567 123.52 -42.83 23.00
CA LYS A 567 124.99 -42.62 22.85
C LYS A 567 125.65 -42.34 24.19
N LEU A 568 125.08 -41.45 25.02
CA LEU A 568 125.59 -41.11 26.35
C LEU A 568 125.62 -42.33 27.27
N ASP A 569 124.54 -43.11 27.32
CA ASP A 569 124.42 -44.34 28.11
C ASP A 569 125.53 -45.34 27.75
N SER A 570 125.79 -45.54 26.45
CA SER A 570 126.88 -46.44 25.98
C SER A 570 128.29 -45.90 26.28
N VAL A 571 128.46 -44.57 26.34
CA VAL A 571 129.72 -43.94 26.78
C VAL A 571 129.90 -44.10 28.29
N GLU A 572 128.84 -43.92 29.09
CA GLU A 572 128.88 -44.21 30.52
C GLU A 572 129.17 -45.69 30.81
N GLU A 573 128.55 -46.62 30.09
CA GLU A 573 128.78 -48.06 30.26
C GLU A 573 130.24 -48.44 29.95
N ASN A 574 130.81 -47.88 28.87
CA ASN A 574 132.23 -48.02 28.54
C ASN A 574 133.15 -47.40 29.62
N TRP A 575 132.78 -46.26 30.20
CA TRP A 575 133.52 -45.68 31.34
C TRP A 575 133.37 -46.48 32.63
N LYS A 576 132.21 -47.08 32.92
CA LYS A 576 131.98 -47.96 34.08
C LYS A 576 132.84 -49.22 33.98
N LEU A 577 132.88 -49.86 32.79
CA LEU A 577 133.80 -50.97 32.51
C LEU A 577 135.27 -50.57 32.69
N LYS A 578 135.65 -49.36 32.24
CA LYS A 578 137.01 -48.84 32.37
C LYS A 578 137.38 -48.45 33.81
N TYR A 579 136.41 -48.04 34.63
CA TYR A 579 136.61 -47.77 36.06
C TYR A 579 136.91 -49.07 36.83
N VAL A 580 136.10 -50.13 36.63
CA VAL A 580 136.34 -51.45 37.23
C VAL A 580 137.72 -52.03 36.84
N ALA A 581 138.17 -51.78 35.60
CA ALA A 581 139.51 -52.16 35.13
C ALA A 581 140.66 -51.33 35.74
N LEU A 582 140.39 -50.16 36.32
CA LEU A 582 141.37 -49.34 37.06
C LEU A 582 141.36 -49.64 38.56
N GLU A 583 140.19 -49.90 39.13
CA GLU A 583 139.99 -50.33 40.52
C GLU A 583 140.80 -51.61 40.80
N THR A 584 140.68 -52.60 39.90
CA THR A 584 141.50 -53.84 39.91
C THR A 584 143.01 -53.66 39.66
N GLN A 585 143.49 -52.46 39.30
CA GLN A 585 144.93 -52.12 39.25
C GLN A 585 145.39 -51.30 40.46
N GLN A 586 144.48 -50.80 41.29
CA GLN A 586 144.78 -49.93 42.42
C GLN A 586 145.04 -50.72 43.71
N ASP A 587 144.28 -51.79 43.94
CA ASP A 587 144.43 -52.67 45.13
C ASP A 587 145.84 -53.29 45.23
N ASP A 588 146.37 -53.80 44.11
CA ASP A 588 147.69 -54.44 43.99
C ASP A 588 148.90 -53.53 44.32
N ARG A 589 148.69 -52.21 44.50
CA ARG A 589 149.77 -51.23 44.70
C ARG A 589 149.72 -50.40 45.98
N ILE A 590 148.61 -50.40 46.73
CA ILE A 590 148.44 -49.51 47.89
C ILE A 590 148.42 -50.29 49.22
N GLY A 591 148.14 -51.59 49.20
CA GLY A 591 147.87 -52.38 50.43
C GLY A 591 149.02 -52.55 51.43
N ASN A 592 150.30 -52.41 51.03
CA ASN A 592 151.43 -52.77 51.90
C ASN A 592 152.09 -51.59 52.65
N ASP A 593 152.05 -50.37 52.12
CA ASP A 593 152.84 -49.23 52.64
C ASP A 593 152.02 -48.36 53.63
N VAL A 594 150.69 -48.30 53.43
CA VAL A 594 149.79 -47.42 54.21
C VAL A 594 149.16 -48.14 55.42
N GLN A 595 149.15 -49.48 55.43
CA GLN A 595 148.50 -50.26 56.48
C GLN A 595 149.33 -50.31 57.78
N GLU A 596 150.66 -50.35 57.70
CA GLU A 596 151.55 -50.48 58.87
C GLU A 596 151.53 -49.19 59.72
N ASP A 597 151.69 -48.02 59.08
CA ASP A 597 151.52 -46.70 59.70
C ASP A 597 150.12 -46.50 60.33
N LEU A 598 149.08 -47.02 59.67
CA LEU A 598 147.70 -46.89 60.12
C LEU A 598 147.42 -47.74 61.37
N ASP A 599 148.01 -48.93 61.48
CA ASP A 599 147.77 -49.83 62.60
C ASP A 599 148.52 -49.40 63.89
N GLU A 600 149.70 -48.76 63.78
CA GLU A 600 150.31 -48.13 64.96
C GLU A 600 149.45 -46.96 65.50
N LEU A 601 148.83 -46.19 64.59
CA LEU A 601 147.96 -45.08 64.96
C LEU A 601 146.63 -45.56 65.58
N LYS A 602 146.01 -46.63 65.03
CA LYS A 602 144.81 -47.26 65.61
C LYS A 602 145.03 -47.74 67.05
N LEU A 603 146.18 -48.37 67.34
CA LEU A 603 146.48 -48.88 68.69
C LEU A 603 146.55 -47.77 69.75
N ARG A 604 146.91 -46.54 69.33
CA ARG A 604 146.89 -45.34 70.18
C ARG A 604 145.48 -44.75 70.31
N PHE A 605 144.61 -44.92 69.31
CA PHE A 605 143.25 -44.36 69.28
C PHE A 605 142.24 -45.22 70.05
N GLU A 606 142.29 -46.55 69.97
CA GLU A 606 141.33 -47.43 70.67
C GLU A 606 141.42 -47.30 72.20
N LYS A 607 142.63 -47.10 72.75
CA LYS A 607 142.80 -46.80 74.20
C LYS A 607 142.12 -45.52 74.67
N LEU A 608 141.83 -44.57 73.77
CA LEU A 608 141.08 -43.34 74.07
C LEU A 608 139.57 -43.51 73.79
N LYS A 609 139.21 -44.50 72.98
CA LYS A 609 137.83 -44.79 72.56
C LYS A 609 137.08 -45.65 73.59
N GLU A 610 137.76 -46.61 74.24
CA GLU A 610 137.22 -47.35 75.40
C GLU A 610 136.77 -46.37 76.52
N GLU A 611 137.53 -45.30 76.77
CA GLU A 611 137.19 -44.26 77.76
C GLU A 611 135.96 -43.41 77.36
N HIS A 612 135.58 -43.36 76.09
CA HIS A 612 134.43 -42.59 75.58
C HIS A 612 133.16 -43.43 75.40
N GLU A 613 133.27 -44.74 75.20
CA GLU A 613 132.11 -45.61 75.03
C GLU A 613 131.32 -45.76 76.34
N ALA A 614 131.99 -45.72 77.50
CA ALA A 614 131.36 -45.66 78.82
C ALA A 614 130.47 -44.41 79.08
N PHE A 615 130.59 -43.35 78.27
CA PHE A 615 129.77 -42.13 78.41
C PHE A 615 128.53 -42.10 77.50
N ARG A 616 128.47 -42.92 76.43
CA ARG A 616 127.37 -42.85 75.46
C ARG A 616 126.07 -43.53 75.93
N ASP A 617 126.16 -44.63 76.68
CA ASP A 617 125.01 -45.37 77.27
C ASP A 617 124.10 -44.53 78.21
N ILE A 618 124.51 -43.30 78.53
CA ILE A 618 123.72 -42.33 79.31
C ILE A 618 122.92 -41.40 78.40
N ALA A 619 123.42 -41.06 77.21
CA ALA A 619 122.86 -40.05 76.33
C ALA A 619 121.61 -40.53 75.55
N ASP A 620 121.60 -41.77 75.07
CA ASP A 620 120.55 -42.27 74.17
C ASP A 620 119.16 -42.34 74.83
N ARG A 621 119.11 -42.39 76.17
CA ARG A 621 117.87 -42.26 76.96
C ARG A 621 117.19 -40.89 76.88
N MET A 622 117.87 -39.86 76.37
CA MET A 622 117.34 -38.50 76.29
C MET A 622 116.64 -38.19 74.95
N ILE A 623 116.78 -39.06 73.95
CA ILE A 623 116.24 -38.85 72.59
C ILE A 623 114.74 -39.20 72.53
N GLU A 624 114.31 -40.23 73.27
CA GLU A 624 112.89 -40.61 73.46
C GLU A 624 112.00 -39.48 74.04
N GLU A 625 112.61 -38.44 74.61
CA GLU A 625 111.90 -37.32 75.22
C GLU A 625 111.39 -36.29 74.18
N LYS A 626 112.03 -36.19 73.01
CA LYS A 626 111.76 -35.11 72.04
C LYS A 626 110.65 -35.40 71.03
N GLU A 627 110.38 -36.67 70.73
CA GLU A 627 109.28 -37.05 69.81
C GLU A 627 107.89 -36.62 70.34
N ARG A 628 107.80 -36.37 71.65
CA ARG A 628 106.61 -35.88 72.37
C ARG A 628 106.20 -34.45 71.99
N GLU A 629 107.10 -33.65 71.44
CA GLU A 629 106.91 -32.21 71.23
C GLU A 629 106.15 -31.87 69.93
N ILE A 630 106.24 -32.73 68.91
CA ILE A 630 105.61 -32.56 67.59
C ILE A 630 104.07 -32.68 67.67
N ALA A 631 103.53 -33.30 68.73
CA ALA A 631 102.10 -33.44 68.96
C ALA A 631 101.36 -32.10 69.20
N LYS A 632 102.07 -30.99 69.46
CA LYS A 632 101.50 -29.78 70.07
C LYS A 632 100.95 -28.71 69.10
N LEU A 633 101.18 -28.84 67.79
CA LEU A 633 100.69 -27.87 66.78
C LEU A 633 99.54 -28.43 65.91
N LYS A 634 98.77 -29.37 66.46
CA LYS A 634 97.55 -29.93 65.85
C LYS A 634 96.24 -29.41 66.48
N GLU A 635 96.34 -28.53 67.48
CA GLU A 635 95.23 -28.15 68.36
C GLU A 635 94.49 -26.88 67.89
N ASP A 636 95.20 -25.87 67.38
CA ASP A 636 94.65 -24.52 67.11
C ASP A 636 93.84 -24.43 65.79
N ASN A 637 92.97 -25.42 65.53
CA ASN A 637 91.98 -25.36 64.45
C ASN A 637 90.61 -25.87 64.92
N LYS A 638 89.62 -24.96 64.89
CA LYS A 638 88.36 -24.99 65.67
C LYS A 638 88.62 -24.61 67.15
N ILE A 639 87.67 -24.08 67.92
CA ILE A 639 86.21 -23.96 67.69
C ILE A 639 85.71 -22.57 68.16
N LEU A 640 84.39 -22.36 68.06
CA LEU A 640 83.52 -21.33 68.67
C LEU A 640 83.49 -19.95 67.95
N HIS A 641 82.34 -19.30 67.71
CA HIS A 641 80.94 -19.76 67.63
C HIS A 641 80.12 -18.69 66.86
N HIS A 642 79.26 -19.07 65.91
CA HIS A 642 77.77 -18.99 65.98
C HIS A 642 77.10 -17.60 66.13
N SER A 643 76.13 -17.38 65.24
CA SER A 643 74.83 -16.70 65.44
C SER A 643 74.71 -15.16 65.28
N LEU A 644 73.48 -14.75 64.92
CA LEU A 644 72.93 -13.37 64.84
C LEU A 644 73.55 -12.49 63.73
N ASP A 645 72.85 -11.57 63.03
CA ASP A 645 71.45 -11.08 63.05
C ASP A 645 71.16 -10.38 61.66
N SER A 646 70.00 -9.90 61.20
CA SER A 646 68.62 -9.80 61.74
C SER A 646 67.52 -9.66 60.64
N ARG A 647 66.34 -9.11 61.00
CA ARG A 647 65.19 -8.67 60.17
C ARG A 647 65.22 -7.11 60.03
N PRO A 648 64.14 -6.25 60.10
CA PRO A 648 62.64 -6.30 59.97
C PRO A 648 62.11 -5.46 58.72
N PHE A 649 60.83 -5.17 58.36
CA PHE A 649 59.43 -5.04 58.92
C PHE A 649 58.96 -3.58 59.25
N VAL A 650 57.73 -3.04 58.98
CA VAL A 650 56.84 -3.18 57.79
C VAL A 650 55.89 -1.99 57.36
N ASP A 651 54.84 -1.56 58.10
CA ASP A 651 53.62 -0.77 57.67
C ASP A 651 53.12 0.28 58.74
N HIS A 652 51.88 0.82 58.66
CA HIS A 652 51.05 1.60 59.64
C HIS A 652 51.41 3.07 59.96
N GLY A 653 50.51 4.07 60.04
CA GLY A 653 49.04 4.15 60.04
C GLY A 653 48.54 5.36 60.89
N GLY A 654 47.49 6.08 60.47
CA GLY A 654 46.64 6.95 61.34
C GLY A 654 47.00 8.45 61.53
N THR A 655 46.12 9.36 62.03
CA THR A 655 44.66 9.32 62.35
C THR A 655 44.10 10.76 62.59
N GLU A 656 42.90 11.10 62.07
CA GLU A 656 41.98 12.22 62.49
C GLU A 656 42.50 13.70 62.40
N ASN A 657 41.73 14.81 62.55
CA ASN A 657 40.31 15.08 62.89
C ASN A 657 39.80 16.40 62.21
N SER A 658 38.63 16.95 62.57
CA SER A 658 37.46 17.08 61.66
C SER A 658 36.55 18.30 61.98
N ALA A 659 35.34 18.35 61.37
CA ALA A 659 34.13 19.14 61.73
C ALA A 659 34.07 20.68 61.46
N SER A 660 32.90 21.37 61.33
CA SER A 660 31.53 20.99 60.86
C SER A 660 30.52 22.18 60.84
N LEU A 661 29.58 22.24 59.87
CA LEU A 661 28.18 22.81 59.96
C LEU A 661 28.02 24.35 60.19
N LYS A 662 26.88 25.06 59.99
CA LYS A 662 25.53 24.84 59.37
C LYS A 662 24.82 26.21 59.16
N GLN A 663 23.83 26.31 58.25
CA GLN A 663 22.39 26.55 58.57
C GLN A 663 21.53 26.94 57.34
N ASP A 664 20.46 26.18 57.10
CA ASP A 664 19.34 26.52 56.20
C ASP A 664 18.11 26.97 57.01
N ALA A 665 17.33 27.94 56.52
CA ALA A 665 16.12 28.40 57.21
C ALA A 665 14.98 29.03 56.37
N GLN A 666 15.11 29.24 55.05
CA GLN A 666 14.17 30.10 54.29
C GLN A 666 13.49 29.51 53.03
N LEU A 667 13.88 28.33 52.56
CA LEU A 667 13.43 27.80 51.26
C LEU A 667 11.95 27.38 51.18
N SER A 668 11.28 27.12 52.30
CA SER A 668 9.95 26.49 52.31
C SER A 668 8.76 27.41 51.99
N SER A 669 8.94 28.75 52.00
CA SER A 669 7.82 29.69 51.72
C SER A 669 7.74 30.16 50.27
N ILE A 670 8.81 29.96 49.47
CA ILE A 670 8.92 30.52 48.11
C ILE A 670 8.23 29.60 47.10
N ALA A 671 8.54 28.29 47.15
CA ALA A 671 8.02 27.29 46.22
C ALA A 671 6.48 27.21 46.14
N ALA A 672 5.77 27.53 47.22
CA ALA A 672 4.31 27.53 47.24
C ALA A 672 3.70 28.68 46.39
N ALA A 673 4.32 29.86 46.38
CA ALA A 673 3.87 30.99 45.58
C ALA A 673 4.20 30.79 44.09
N GLU A 674 5.38 30.26 43.79
CA GLU A 674 5.82 29.95 42.43
C GLU A 674 4.89 28.96 41.72
N GLN A 675 4.46 27.90 42.41
CA GLN A 675 3.50 26.93 41.86
C GLN A 675 2.14 27.57 41.50
N GLN A 676 1.67 28.54 42.29
CA GLN A 676 0.40 29.24 42.00
C GLN A 676 0.54 30.22 40.82
N ILE A 677 1.67 30.90 40.70
CA ILE A 677 2.00 31.77 39.56
C ILE A 677 2.09 30.95 38.26
N LEU A 678 2.80 29.81 38.28
CA LEU A 678 2.94 28.92 37.13
C LEU A 678 1.58 28.36 36.64
N LEU A 679 0.66 28.05 37.56
CA LEU A 679 -0.67 27.56 37.19
C LEU A 679 -1.52 28.63 36.48
N LEU A 680 -1.48 29.88 36.96
CA LEU A 680 -2.19 31.00 36.33
C LEU A 680 -1.58 31.38 34.98
N ALA A 681 -0.25 31.42 34.89
CA ALA A 681 0.46 31.65 33.62
C ALA A 681 0.11 30.59 32.56
N ARG A 682 0.00 29.31 32.97
CA ARG A 682 -0.44 28.22 32.07
C ARG A 682 -1.88 28.43 31.56
N GLN A 683 -2.81 28.81 32.43
CA GLN A 683 -4.19 29.11 32.00
C GLN A 683 -4.29 30.34 31.10
N GLN A 684 -3.44 31.34 31.31
CA GLN A 684 -3.35 32.52 30.44
C GLN A 684 -2.87 32.13 29.04
N ALA A 685 -1.75 31.39 28.97
CA ALA A 685 -1.18 30.90 27.72
C ALA A 685 -2.17 30.02 26.93
N GLN A 686 -2.97 29.16 27.60
CA GLN A 686 -3.99 28.35 26.93
C GLN A 686 -5.09 29.19 26.28
N ARG A 687 -5.59 30.25 26.95
CA ARG A 687 -6.60 31.15 26.33
C ARG A 687 -6.01 31.97 25.19
N GLU A 688 -4.76 32.41 25.31
CA GLU A 688 -4.06 33.14 24.26
C GLU A 688 -3.75 32.23 23.05
N GLU A 689 -3.48 30.94 23.28
CA GLU A 689 -3.36 29.95 22.22
C GLU A 689 -4.70 29.66 21.53
N GLU A 690 -5.80 29.47 22.27
CA GLU A 690 -7.16 29.31 21.71
C GLU A 690 -7.59 30.54 20.89
N LEU A 691 -7.30 31.75 21.38
CA LEU A 691 -7.51 32.99 20.63
C LEU A 691 -6.64 33.05 19.36
N ALA A 692 -5.36 32.71 19.45
CA ALA A 692 -4.48 32.67 18.27
C ALA A 692 -4.90 31.59 17.24
N GLN A 693 -5.42 30.44 17.70
CA GLN A 693 -5.97 29.41 16.82
C GLN A 693 -7.24 29.91 16.11
N SER A 694 -8.18 30.54 16.83
CA SER A 694 -9.38 31.11 16.20
C SER A 694 -9.07 32.25 15.23
N GLN A 695 -8.11 33.13 15.56
CA GLN A 695 -7.64 34.20 14.65
C GLN A 695 -7.00 33.65 13.37
N ARG A 696 -6.18 32.59 13.47
CA ARG A 696 -5.63 31.89 12.30
C ARG A 696 -6.72 31.26 11.44
N HIS A 697 -7.75 30.68 12.05
CA HIS A 697 -8.88 30.10 11.31
C HIS A 697 -9.70 31.18 10.59
N ILE A 698 -9.95 32.33 11.23
CA ILE A 698 -10.62 33.48 10.60
C ILE A 698 -9.82 34.00 9.40
N LEU A 699 -8.49 34.14 9.53
CA LEU A 699 -7.64 34.57 8.42
C LEU A 699 -7.64 33.56 7.27
N ALA A 700 -7.54 32.26 7.55
CA ALA A 700 -7.63 31.22 6.52
C ALA A 700 -8.98 31.25 5.77
N LEU A 701 -10.10 31.42 6.48
CA LEU A 701 -11.42 31.56 5.87
C LEU A 701 -11.55 32.88 5.06
N GLN A 702 -10.85 33.95 5.44
CA GLN A 702 -10.81 35.19 4.66
C GLN A 702 -9.99 35.03 3.38
N GLU A 703 -8.84 34.37 3.44
CA GLU A 703 -8.02 34.02 2.27
C GLU A 703 -8.80 33.10 1.30
N GLU A 704 -9.52 32.09 1.82
CA GLU A 704 -10.40 31.19 1.06
C GLU A 704 -11.55 31.95 0.38
N ILE A 705 -12.23 32.87 1.09
CA ILE A 705 -13.28 33.72 0.50
C ILE A 705 -12.71 34.62 -0.61
N GLU A 706 -11.54 35.23 -0.43
CA GLU A 706 -10.92 36.03 -1.49
C GLU A 706 -10.46 35.18 -2.69
N GLU A 707 -10.02 33.93 -2.48
CA GLU A 707 -9.68 33.00 -3.55
C GLU A 707 -10.93 32.58 -4.34
N LEU A 708 -12.01 32.18 -3.65
CA LEU A 708 -13.31 31.89 -4.26
C LEU A 708 -13.90 33.11 -5.01
N GLU A 709 -13.71 34.34 -4.52
CA GLU A 709 -14.07 35.55 -5.26
C GLU A 709 -13.24 35.75 -6.53
N ARG A 710 -11.93 35.43 -6.52
CA ARG A 710 -11.08 35.49 -7.72
C ARG A 710 -11.50 34.43 -8.74
N GLU A 711 -11.76 33.21 -8.29
CA GLU A 711 -12.27 32.12 -9.14
C GLU A 711 -13.63 32.46 -9.74
N ASN A 712 -14.58 32.97 -8.96
CA ASN A 712 -15.91 33.36 -9.46
C ASN A 712 -15.82 34.49 -10.50
N ARG A 713 -14.92 35.47 -10.30
CA ARG A 713 -14.62 36.52 -11.31
C ARG A 713 -13.97 35.94 -12.57
N LEU A 714 -13.16 34.88 -12.46
CA LEU A 714 -12.54 34.19 -13.59
C LEU A 714 -13.55 33.33 -14.35
N HIS A 715 -14.37 32.53 -13.65
CA HIS A 715 -15.48 31.77 -14.22
C HIS A 715 -16.48 32.69 -14.94
N SER A 716 -16.80 33.85 -14.36
CA SER A 716 -17.63 34.87 -15.03
C SER A 716 -17.03 35.38 -16.34
N GLN A 717 -15.70 35.52 -16.43
CA GLN A 717 -15.00 35.92 -17.66
C GLN A 717 -14.95 34.79 -18.69
N GLN A 718 -14.66 33.56 -18.24
CA GLN A 718 -14.67 32.36 -19.09
C GLN A 718 -16.08 32.08 -19.64
N GLU A 719 -17.12 32.19 -18.81
CA GLU A 719 -18.51 32.02 -19.22
C GLU A 719 -18.92 33.10 -20.24
N ALA A 720 -18.49 34.35 -20.05
CA ALA A 720 -18.71 35.42 -21.04
C ALA A 720 -17.98 35.16 -22.37
N MET A 721 -16.74 34.64 -22.31
CA MET A 721 -15.96 34.27 -23.49
C MET A 721 -16.58 33.08 -24.24
N LEU A 722 -16.93 32.00 -23.54
CA LEU A 722 -17.59 30.82 -24.11
C LEU A 722 -18.98 31.17 -24.66
N LYS A 723 -19.75 32.04 -23.99
CA LYS A 723 -21.02 32.57 -24.55
C LYS A 723 -20.80 33.42 -25.81
N ALA A 724 -19.68 34.12 -25.94
CA ALA A 724 -19.34 34.87 -27.15
C ALA A 724 -18.86 33.94 -28.29
N GLU A 725 -18.07 32.91 -27.97
CA GLU A 725 -17.58 31.90 -28.92
C GLU A 725 -18.70 31.00 -29.44
N LEU A 726 -19.57 30.49 -28.55
CA LEU A 726 -20.77 29.73 -28.94
C LEU A 726 -21.67 30.59 -29.84
N ARG A 727 -21.90 31.87 -29.52
CA ARG A 727 -22.61 32.80 -30.40
C ARG A 727 -21.91 33.01 -31.75
N ASN A 728 -20.59 32.90 -31.84
CA ASN A 728 -19.86 33.00 -33.10
C ASN A 728 -19.92 31.70 -33.92
N MET A 729 -19.93 30.53 -33.26
CA MET A 729 -20.15 29.23 -33.89
C MET A 729 -21.58 29.08 -34.42
N ASP A 730 -22.57 29.53 -33.65
CA ASP A 730 -23.96 29.70 -34.10
C ASP A 730 -24.02 30.53 -35.40
N ARG A 731 -23.27 31.64 -35.46
CA ARG A 731 -23.20 32.51 -36.63
C ARG A 731 -22.46 31.88 -37.80
N SER A 732 -21.38 31.10 -37.61
CA SER A 732 -20.71 30.41 -38.73
C SER A 732 -21.58 29.30 -39.30
N GLN A 733 -22.14 28.42 -38.46
CA GLN A 733 -23.03 27.35 -38.91
C GLN A 733 -24.25 27.89 -39.68
N LYS A 734 -24.85 29.00 -39.21
CA LYS A 734 -25.96 29.68 -39.92
C LYS A 734 -25.54 30.37 -41.22
N ARG A 735 -24.23 30.64 -41.44
CA ARG A 735 -23.68 31.19 -42.69
C ARG A 735 -23.34 30.10 -43.71
N GLU A 736 -22.97 28.90 -43.27
CA GLU A 736 -22.63 27.77 -44.16
C GLU A 736 -23.82 27.28 -45.00
N GLY A 737 -25.04 27.39 -44.47
CA GLY A 737 -26.28 26.99 -45.17
C GLY A 737 -26.83 28.00 -46.18
N ILE A 738 -26.09 29.06 -46.55
CA ILE A 738 -26.61 30.18 -47.35
C ILE A 738 -26.19 30.09 -48.81
N ASP A 739 -27.16 30.22 -49.72
CA ASP A 739 -26.86 30.39 -51.14
C ASP A 739 -26.12 31.72 -51.40
N MET A 740 -24.83 31.58 -51.74
CA MET A 740 -23.97 32.70 -52.12
C MET A 740 -24.45 33.38 -53.41
N THR A 741 -25.25 32.73 -54.25
CA THR A 741 -25.86 33.33 -55.45
C THR A 741 -26.93 34.35 -55.06
N TYR A 742 -27.83 33.99 -54.15
CA TYR A 742 -28.81 34.90 -53.56
C TYR A 742 -28.13 36.06 -52.82
N LEU A 743 -27.15 35.77 -51.95
CA LEU A 743 -26.40 36.82 -51.23
C LEU A 743 -25.69 37.78 -52.20
N LYS A 744 -25.03 37.26 -53.25
CA LYS A 744 -24.42 38.07 -54.31
C LYS A 744 -25.44 39.00 -54.96
N ASN A 745 -26.64 38.49 -55.30
CA ASN A 745 -27.68 39.29 -55.94
C ASN A 745 -28.26 40.37 -55.01
N VAL A 746 -28.35 40.11 -53.70
CA VAL A 746 -28.75 41.12 -52.69
C VAL A 746 -27.67 42.20 -52.54
N ILE A 747 -26.39 41.83 -52.49
CA ILE A 747 -25.26 42.77 -52.43
C ILE A 747 -25.14 43.59 -53.73
N LEU A 748 -25.38 42.98 -54.90
CA LEU A 748 -25.38 43.67 -56.19
C LEU A 748 -26.43 44.79 -56.18
N LYS A 749 -27.68 44.46 -55.81
CA LYS A 749 -28.76 45.45 -55.67
C LYS A 749 -28.45 46.54 -54.64
N LEU A 750 -27.86 46.19 -53.51
CA LEU A 750 -27.44 47.16 -52.48
C LEU A 750 -26.44 48.20 -53.03
N LEU A 751 -25.56 47.79 -53.94
CA LEU A 751 -24.59 48.66 -54.62
C LEU A 751 -25.20 49.41 -55.82
N GLU A 752 -26.18 48.84 -56.52
CA GLU A 752 -26.85 49.43 -57.67
C GLU A 752 -27.93 50.46 -57.30
N THR A 753 -28.75 50.20 -56.28
CA THR A 753 -29.85 51.09 -55.87
C THR A 753 -29.50 52.00 -54.69
N GLY A 754 -28.51 51.61 -53.87
CA GLY A 754 -28.16 52.34 -52.65
C GLY A 754 -29.20 52.24 -51.53
N GLU A 755 -30.18 51.32 -51.62
CA GLU A 755 -31.29 51.15 -50.67
C GLU A 755 -30.86 50.45 -49.37
N VAL A 756 -29.84 51.00 -48.70
CA VAL A 756 -29.24 50.45 -47.47
C VAL A 756 -30.31 50.22 -46.40
N GLY A 757 -31.26 51.14 -46.21
CA GLY A 757 -32.35 50.98 -45.24
C GLY A 757 -33.22 49.73 -45.43
N ALA A 758 -33.43 49.27 -46.67
CA ALA A 758 -34.27 48.11 -46.99
C ALA A 758 -33.46 46.80 -47.12
N LEU A 759 -32.24 46.88 -47.66
CA LEU A 759 -31.41 45.71 -47.96
C LEU A 759 -30.41 45.36 -46.85
N LEU A 760 -30.00 46.31 -45.99
CA LEU A 760 -29.13 46.01 -44.84
C LEU A 760 -29.75 45.01 -43.85
N PRO A 761 -31.05 45.04 -43.51
CA PRO A 761 -31.67 44.00 -42.68
C PRO A 761 -31.58 42.60 -43.31
N VAL A 762 -31.68 42.50 -44.63
CA VAL A 762 -31.56 41.23 -45.38
C VAL A 762 -30.10 40.76 -45.36
N VAL A 763 -29.14 41.63 -45.64
CA VAL A 763 -27.71 41.30 -45.55
C VAL A 763 -27.30 40.92 -44.12
N ALA A 764 -27.81 41.61 -43.10
CA ALA A 764 -27.50 41.34 -41.70
C ALA A 764 -28.11 40.04 -41.17
N THR A 765 -29.29 39.64 -41.67
CA THR A 765 -29.92 38.35 -41.33
C THR A 765 -29.28 37.19 -42.08
N LEU A 766 -28.83 37.37 -43.32
CA LEU A 766 -28.00 36.39 -44.03
C LEU A 766 -26.63 36.25 -43.35
N LEU A 767 -25.82 37.32 -43.29
CA LEU A 767 -24.47 37.27 -42.72
C LEU A 767 -24.42 37.22 -41.18
N GLN A 768 -25.57 37.08 -40.52
CA GLN A 768 -25.72 36.90 -39.06
C GLN A 768 -24.93 37.94 -38.24
N PHE A 769 -25.04 39.22 -38.64
CA PHE A 769 -24.34 40.33 -38.00
C PHE A 769 -24.65 40.42 -36.50
N SER A 770 -23.64 40.73 -35.70
CA SER A 770 -23.84 41.09 -34.29
C SER A 770 -24.64 42.39 -34.16
N PRO A 771 -25.29 42.63 -33.00
CA PRO A 771 -25.94 43.90 -32.71
C PRO A 771 -25.01 45.12 -32.80
N GLU A 772 -23.69 44.92 -32.68
CA GLU A 772 -22.69 45.98 -32.86
C GLU A 772 -22.37 46.23 -34.33
N GLU A 773 -22.19 45.19 -35.14
CA GLU A 773 -21.95 45.34 -36.59
C GLU A 773 -23.16 45.95 -37.29
N LEU A 774 -24.37 45.54 -36.91
CA LEU A 774 -25.60 46.15 -37.39
C LEU A 774 -25.69 47.64 -37.02
N LYS A 775 -25.38 47.99 -35.75
CA LYS A 775 -25.30 49.40 -35.32
C LYS A 775 -24.22 50.18 -36.06
N LYS A 776 -23.02 49.61 -36.26
CA LYS A 776 -21.93 50.23 -37.03
C LYS A 776 -22.34 50.51 -38.48
N CYS A 777 -23.03 49.57 -39.13
CA CYS A 777 -23.55 49.76 -40.49
C CYS A 777 -24.67 50.82 -40.56
N GLN A 778 -25.59 50.83 -39.60
CA GLN A 778 -26.64 51.86 -39.48
C GLN A 778 -26.05 53.25 -39.20
N GLN A 779 -25.06 53.35 -38.31
CA GLN A 779 -24.35 54.59 -38.01
C GLN A 779 -23.54 55.09 -39.21
N ALA A 780 -22.84 54.21 -39.93
CA ALA A 780 -22.11 54.56 -41.15
C ALA A 780 -23.04 55.05 -42.29
N HIS A 781 -24.31 54.61 -42.30
CA HIS A 781 -25.33 55.15 -43.20
C HIS A 781 -25.85 56.52 -42.75
N LEU A 782 -26.04 56.74 -41.45
CA LEU A 782 -26.53 57.99 -40.83
C LEU A 782 -25.50 59.14 -40.81
N VAL A 783 -24.25 58.88 -41.24
CA VAL A 783 -23.15 59.87 -41.33
C VAL A 783 -22.93 60.33 -42.79
N LYS A 784 -23.92 60.10 -43.66
CA LYS A 784 -24.03 60.64 -45.02
C LYS A 784 -25.38 61.32 -45.23
#